data_AF-A0A178IP42-F1
#
_entry.id   AF-A0A178IP42-F1
#
_cell.length_a   1.000
_cell.length_b   1.000
_cell.length_c   1.000
_cell.angle_alpha   90.00
_cell.angle_beta   90.00
_cell.angle_gamma   90.00
#
_symmetry.space_group_name_H-M   'P 1'
#
loop_
_entity.id
_entity.type
_entity.pdbx_description
1 polymer ?
#
loop_
_entity_poly.entity_id
_entity_poly.type
_entity_poly.pdbx_seq_one_letter_code
_entity_poly.pdbx_strand_id
1 'polypeptide(L)'
;MALFVCAWCAPDVFAQWYAPETNYHDPVQRVFPVELARVLAWRENAAHGAGIAEVTYDLDCAEDGAAEWTLRWLGENGGVWREVKVSYRAALLLGGPDFYRNIARQLRAQPWAAFERTSETDLETAFWEGLWQMQASRMATLREAMSDGALKKNHRDAGAAARLAGELLASTVPSVGGMLTLDSTLAARGAAWLALAEEAAEGGEMSLAGDLRWAVVLKLAQREEQALRMELNVRAGRRPGDDIAQSLPGEARGAREWWQFVLGPNERRETLLQAARHESPAKGAALLGHAVRLGEHPFALTQAAELLYGRDNAQLPQLLDLHDLIGLTAGPQVQHWVLLLWADAARADWLRTMRQLSDAERGRISGLDEAIKEALLPPKLDGAMIMERVRNAFEATKSGFDARHMLDQVSPGFRKSAPLIRLGYREGEGRLEPVAVVSTRDLLCFGWEMCGVQSRMRWRMIPFPQAKTVLRDQMLEHAPELGPFFQTERWSREIPEVANLDRLQRIEHMAETLLFAPAGRVFGVPESPDKTFNVERTRRMGRRGWLMPMHMKWVALAHTETIGDNAIAPEFFERIHAEGGMVMDRVLLLALLGRPAAKAILGDKFQEIVRMLSASMAEGDPVLEASRLAELRERPDAEFLKMQECVFWMAPDMAMARNFFGVCLEINAFQPMRRFFEEARPMLDDDPQFYELVMGVAALALVENDLDGVRRYLPLLGRENAKHRAMLAFLLAVADQNMEDAKQAAAEIVAAGMTEAKNIDGYVALWAALRNRHSPDYRNAFDHLSKVQGWPIFQWIVARQAGMDTEELIKFLGGDQAREANQMLVHCLRKQKGPYRRALRAGMIRMDPLSLVLVQHVASRQFGQPEVTNADLPSLRPEKPPLPLRKALLAEREKGIEQRFARECAAFRTAGEWWAFYQEWKTRNRIGPGREGDTSVDLLERQAVLLRLFSKQHPGDARVWDARLALARSGKPHQPSDGGDGAEPDGGSEQALASLAGEPDTPSPIRAAAMRELLALRYPSDAAPTLEAIFAHQKWLSEFHGKKGEAVVVDRLFGMLAHMPKEAAVNIARELVDYPGTMAGARARAWLEGQTLFARPLDFSFTAVDGRAVDVSQMRGAVILIVFANTWARNCIDAIPSLRGLEAAYGEPGPKAPPVFRVIGVTFARDDDAAKAFAASHGFRWPQYSEKGMPKIHSWMGHLPAVPGYWLVDKHGIPRKLPLDANLETEIKNLLAEPLSASASP
;
A
#
# COMPACT_ATOMS: atom_id res chain seq x y z
N MET A 1 58.27 -50.30 -14.21
CA MET A 1 57.45 -51.06 -13.24
C MET A 1 57.83 -50.57 -11.85
N ALA A 2 56.85 -50.21 -11.02
CA ALA A 2 56.95 -49.51 -9.72
C ALA A 2 57.25 -48.00 -9.75
N LEU A 3 56.18 -47.21 -9.81
CA LEU A 3 55.91 -46.11 -8.86
C LEU A 3 54.40 -45.88 -8.86
N PHE A 4 53.77 -46.40 -7.81
CA PHE A 4 52.33 -46.44 -7.54
C PHE A 4 51.94 -45.20 -6.72
N VAL A 5 50.79 -44.61 -7.06
CA VAL A 5 49.76 -44.03 -6.18
C VAL A 5 50.25 -43.14 -5.03
N CYS A 6 50.00 -41.84 -5.16
CA CYS A 6 49.57 -40.92 -4.09
C CYS A 6 49.20 -39.55 -4.69
N ALA A 7 48.12 -39.52 -5.49
CA ALA A 7 47.34 -38.29 -5.61
C ALA A 7 46.15 -38.48 -4.69
N TRP A 8 46.26 -38.00 -3.45
CA TRP A 8 45.10 -37.82 -2.59
C TRP A 8 44.17 -36.86 -3.33
N CYS A 9 43.06 -37.38 -3.85
CA CYS A 9 41.86 -36.58 -3.98
C CYS A 9 41.56 -36.10 -2.56
N ALA A 10 41.79 -34.82 -2.26
CA ALA A 10 41.06 -34.22 -1.17
C ALA A 10 39.57 -34.42 -1.53
N PRO A 11 38.76 -35.09 -0.69
CA PRO A 11 37.33 -35.12 -0.93
C PRO A 11 36.87 -33.66 -1.00
N ASP A 12 36.18 -33.28 -2.07
CA ASP A 12 35.54 -31.97 -2.18
C ASP A 12 34.72 -31.77 -0.89
N VAL A 13 35.17 -30.87 -0.03
CA VAL A 13 34.60 -30.70 1.31
C VAL A 13 33.27 -29.97 1.14
N PHE A 14 32.19 -30.74 1.03
CA PHE A 14 30.78 -30.29 0.98
C PHE A 14 30.31 -29.56 2.24
N ALA A 15 31.21 -29.18 3.16
CA ALA A 15 30.86 -28.85 4.53
C ALA A 15 29.80 -27.75 4.67
N GLN A 16 29.68 -26.79 3.74
CA GLN A 16 28.65 -25.75 3.85
C GLN A 16 27.39 -25.95 3.00
N TRP A 17 27.46 -26.79 1.96
CA TRP A 17 26.30 -27.16 1.17
C TRP A 17 25.75 -28.44 1.77
N TYR A 18 25.01 -28.28 2.88
CA TYR A 18 24.54 -29.39 3.68
C TYR A 18 23.79 -30.41 2.82
N ALA A 19 24.46 -31.53 2.64
CA ALA A 19 23.91 -32.79 2.16
C ALA A 19 22.97 -32.68 0.94
N PRO A 20 23.41 -32.10 -0.20
CA PRO A 20 22.63 -32.04 -1.44
C PRO A 20 22.25 -33.43 -1.98
N GLU A 21 22.87 -34.48 -1.43
CA GLU A 21 22.66 -35.88 -1.79
C GLU A 21 21.43 -36.52 -1.11
N THR A 22 20.83 -35.87 -0.11
CA THR A 22 19.67 -36.40 0.64
C THR A 22 18.42 -36.53 -0.21
N ASN A 23 17.76 -37.69 -0.14
CA ASN A 23 16.50 -37.96 -0.83
C ASN A 23 15.32 -37.96 0.15
N TYR A 24 14.26 -37.21 -0.18
CA TYR A 24 13.00 -37.12 0.57
C TYR A 24 13.06 -36.47 1.96
N HIS A 25 14.23 -36.01 2.40
CA HIS A 25 14.36 -35.15 3.56
C HIS A 25 13.69 -33.80 3.28
N ASP A 26 12.95 -33.30 4.25
CA ASP A 26 12.48 -31.92 4.22
C ASP A 26 13.66 -30.93 4.40
N PRO A 27 13.48 -29.62 4.13
CA PRO A 27 14.58 -28.66 4.18
C PRO A 27 15.33 -28.59 5.52
N VAL A 28 14.68 -28.90 6.64
CA VAL A 28 15.25 -28.85 7.99
C VAL A 28 15.95 -30.16 8.35
N GLN A 29 15.31 -31.30 8.06
CA GLN A 29 15.87 -32.64 8.27
C GLN A 29 17.23 -32.82 7.59
N ARG A 30 17.42 -32.23 6.41
CA ARG A 30 18.67 -32.30 5.62
C ARG A 30 19.89 -31.78 6.36
N VAL A 31 19.71 -30.82 7.25
CA VAL A 31 20.82 -30.10 7.87
C VAL A 31 20.90 -30.28 9.38
N PHE A 32 19.83 -30.84 9.97
CA PHE A 32 19.71 -31.09 11.39
C PHE A 32 20.86 -31.89 12.02
N PRO A 33 21.34 -33.03 11.47
CA PRO A 33 22.45 -33.77 12.08
C PRO A 33 23.71 -32.92 12.27
N VAL A 34 24.01 -32.09 11.26
CA VAL A 34 25.20 -31.23 11.26
C VAL A 34 25.01 -30.02 12.19
N GLU A 35 23.83 -29.38 12.16
CA GLU A 35 23.55 -28.24 13.05
C GLU A 35 23.52 -28.63 14.52
N LEU A 36 22.96 -29.80 14.84
CA LEU A 36 23.03 -30.34 16.19
C LEU A 36 24.48 -30.62 16.61
N ALA A 37 25.31 -31.15 15.72
CA ALA A 37 26.73 -31.36 16.00
C ALA A 37 27.47 -30.03 16.27
N ARG A 38 27.16 -28.95 15.53
CA ARG A 38 27.74 -27.61 15.75
C ARG A 38 27.29 -26.99 17.07
N VAL A 39 26.03 -27.15 17.46
CA VAL A 39 25.51 -26.68 18.75
C VAL A 39 26.16 -27.44 19.90
N LEU A 40 26.26 -28.76 19.81
CA LEU A 40 26.95 -29.59 20.81
C LEU A 40 28.41 -29.17 20.98
N ALA A 41 29.12 -28.95 19.86
CA ALA A 41 30.50 -28.45 19.88
C ALA A 41 30.63 -27.09 20.56
N TRP A 42 29.71 -26.17 20.28
CA TRP A 42 29.72 -24.83 20.87
C TRP A 42 29.51 -24.90 22.38
N ARG A 43 28.56 -25.72 22.83
CA ARG A 43 28.29 -25.94 24.26
C ARG A 43 29.49 -26.57 24.95
N GLU A 44 30.10 -27.57 24.33
CA GLU A 44 31.27 -28.26 24.89
C GLU A 44 32.47 -27.32 25.02
N ASN A 45 32.69 -26.46 24.02
CA ASN A 45 33.69 -25.39 24.08
C ASN A 45 33.39 -24.39 25.20
N ALA A 46 32.13 -23.95 25.33
CA ALA A 46 31.73 -22.98 26.35
C ALA A 46 31.81 -23.55 27.78
N ALA A 47 31.50 -24.84 27.95
CA ALA A 47 31.49 -25.51 29.25
C ALA A 47 32.88 -25.93 29.71
N HIS A 48 33.69 -26.49 28.80
CA HIS A 48 34.90 -27.22 29.15
C HIS A 48 36.15 -26.73 28.43
N GLY A 49 36.06 -25.71 27.57
CA GLY A 49 37.21 -25.22 26.79
C GLY A 49 37.77 -26.27 25.83
N ALA A 50 36.92 -27.11 25.25
CA ALA A 50 37.31 -28.31 24.50
C ALA A 50 38.15 -28.07 23.23
N GLY A 51 38.27 -26.82 22.75
CA GLY A 51 39.12 -26.46 21.61
C GLY A 51 38.64 -27.04 20.27
N ILE A 52 37.35 -27.36 20.16
CA ILE A 52 36.75 -27.84 18.91
C ILE A 52 36.67 -26.66 17.94
N ALA A 53 37.24 -26.80 16.74
CA ALA A 53 37.34 -25.72 15.76
C ALA A 53 36.43 -25.93 14.55
N GLU A 54 36.10 -27.19 14.21
CA GLU A 54 35.37 -27.52 12.99
C GLU A 54 34.51 -28.77 13.16
N VAL A 55 33.39 -28.82 12.45
CA VAL A 55 32.56 -30.02 12.27
C VAL A 55 32.65 -30.44 10.80
N THR A 56 32.87 -31.73 10.54
CA THR A 56 32.84 -32.30 9.18
C THR A 56 31.95 -33.52 9.17
N TYR A 57 31.49 -33.96 7.99
CA TYR A 57 30.68 -35.16 7.88
C TYR A 57 30.93 -35.92 6.58
N ASP A 58 30.72 -37.23 6.62
CA ASP A 58 30.44 -38.05 5.44
C ASP A 58 28.96 -38.49 5.48
N LEU A 59 28.33 -38.61 4.32
CA LEU A 59 26.93 -39.02 4.19
C LEU A 59 26.80 -40.08 3.11
N ASP A 60 26.16 -41.19 3.45
CA ASP A 60 25.60 -42.14 2.50
C ASP A 60 24.06 -42.08 2.61
N CYS A 61 23.38 -41.79 1.49
CA CYS A 61 21.93 -41.69 1.43
C CYS A 61 21.40 -42.58 0.30
N ALA A 62 20.57 -43.56 0.68
CA ALA A 62 19.88 -44.43 -0.26
C ALA A 62 18.80 -43.69 -1.05
N GLU A 63 18.32 -44.31 -2.13
CA GLU A 63 17.27 -43.74 -2.99
C GLU A 63 15.94 -43.53 -2.26
N ASP A 64 15.63 -44.38 -1.29
CA ASP A 64 14.40 -44.31 -0.48
C ASP A 64 14.45 -43.23 0.63
N GLY A 65 15.64 -42.69 0.89
CA GLY A 65 15.90 -41.69 1.94
C GLY A 65 16.48 -42.24 3.24
N ALA A 66 16.75 -43.55 3.34
CA ALA A 66 17.57 -44.07 4.45
C ALA A 66 18.99 -43.48 4.38
N ALA A 67 19.58 -43.14 5.53
CA ALA A 67 20.89 -42.50 5.53
C ALA A 67 21.77 -42.89 6.72
N GLU A 68 23.08 -42.91 6.47
CA GLU A 68 24.14 -43.00 7.47
C GLU A 68 25.04 -41.76 7.38
N TRP A 69 25.20 -41.06 8.50
CA TRP A 69 26.08 -39.92 8.68
C TRP A 69 27.27 -40.34 9.53
N THR A 70 28.47 -39.96 9.13
CA THR A 70 29.66 -40.02 9.98
C THR A 70 30.08 -38.59 10.30
N LEU A 71 29.73 -38.11 11.49
CA LEU A 71 30.01 -36.75 11.97
C LEU A 71 31.33 -36.73 12.73
N ARG A 72 32.21 -35.78 12.42
CA ARG A 72 33.50 -35.58 13.09
C ARG A 72 33.63 -34.16 13.59
N TRP A 73 34.12 -34.02 14.82
CA TRP A 73 34.55 -32.76 15.41
C TRP A 73 36.06 -32.72 15.36
N LEU A 74 36.62 -31.64 14.82
CA LEU A 74 38.06 -31.46 14.65
C LEU A 74 38.56 -30.35 15.56
N GLY A 75 39.76 -30.54 16.14
CA GLY A 75 40.47 -29.48 16.87
C GLY A 75 41.14 -28.48 15.93
N GLU A 76 41.78 -27.44 16.48
CA GLU A 76 42.44 -26.39 15.69
C GLU A 76 43.54 -26.90 14.73
N ASN A 77 44.18 -28.03 15.08
CA ASN A 77 45.19 -28.68 14.25
C ASN A 77 44.61 -29.62 13.17
N GLY A 78 43.28 -29.71 13.05
CA GLY A 78 42.59 -30.62 12.13
C GLY A 78 42.50 -32.07 12.63
N GLY A 79 43.02 -32.38 13.83
CA GLY A 79 42.90 -33.71 14.43
C GLY A 79 41.46 -34.01 14.86
N VAL A 80 41.03 -35.25 14.66
CA VAL A 80 39.68 -35.71 15.07
C VAL A 80 39.60 -35.70 16.60
N TRP A 81 38.79 -34.78 17.13
CA TRP A 81 38.43 -34.70 18.55
C TRP A 81 37.40 -35.77 18.93
N ARG A 82 36.40 -35.98 18.06
CA ARG A 82 35.37 -37.02 18.21
C ARG A 82 34.81 -37.42 16.87
N GLU A 83 34.39 -38.67 16.74
CA GLU A 83 33.63 -39.19 15.60
C GLU A 83 32.39 -39.93 16.12
N VAL A 84 31.24 -39.69 15.50
CA VAL A 84 29.97 -40.36 15.81
C VAL A 84 29.26 -40.72 14.51
N LYS A 85 28.78 -41.96 14.44
CA LYS A 85 27.89 -42.41 13.37
C LYS A 85 26.43 -42.27 13.78
N VAL A 86 25.60 -41.76 12.87
CA VAL A 86 24.16 -41.62 13.04
C VAL A 86 23.49 -42.29 11.84
N SER A 87 22.57 -43.23 12.09
CA SER A 87 21.86 -43.92 11.01
C SER A 87 20.36 -43.94 11.25
N TYR A 88 19.58 -43.89 10.16
CA TYR A 88 18.13 -44.04 10.23
C TYR A 88 17.56 -44.64 8.95
N ARG A 89 16.41 -45.31 9.09
CA ARG A 89 15.62 -45.84 7.97
C ARG A 89 14.73 -44.76 7.38
N ALA A 90 14.37 -44.90 6.10
CA ALA A 90 13.49 -43.95 5.39
C ALA A 90 12.17 -43.65 6.12
N ALA A 91 11.58 -44.65 6.77
CA ALA A 91 10.33 -44.48 7.54
C ALA A 91 10.43 -43.42 8.65
N LEU A 92 11.63 -43.19 9.21
CA LEU A 92 11.83 -42.18 10.27
C LEU A 92 11.64 -40.75 9.76
N LEU A 93 11.79 -40.49 8.45
CA LEU A 93 11.53 -39.17 7.86
C LEU A 93 10.08 -38.70 8.08
N LEU A 94 9.17 -39.65 8.27
CA LEU A 94 7.75 -39.40 8.53
C LEU A 94 7.39 -39.41 10.02
N GLY A 95 8.37 -39.64 10.91
CA GLY A 95 8.15 -39.75 12.36
C GLY A 95 7.92 -38.41 13.08
N GLY A 96 7.86 -37.28 12.36
CA GLY A 96 7.69 -35.97 12.96
C GLY A 96 8.80 -35.66 13.99
N PRO A 97 8.46 -35.35 15.27
CA PRO A 97 9.44 -35.10 16.33
C PRO A 97 10.43 -36.25 16.55
N ASP A 98 10.01 -37.49 16.30
CA ASP A 98 10.83 -38.68 16.57
C ASP A 98 12.09 -38.73 15.72
N PHE A 99 12.07 -38.16 14.51
CA PHE A 99 13.28 -38.01 13.69
C PHE A 99 14.36 -37.24 14.44
N TYR A 100 13.99 -36.05 14.94
CA TYR A 100 14.90 -35.14 15.63
C TYR A 100 15.40 -35.74 16.94
N ARG A 101 14.49 -36.29 17.74
CA ARG A 101 14.79 -36.95 19.02
C ARG A 101 15.69 -38.17 18.84
N ASN A 102 15.47 -38.97 17.80
CA ASN A 102 16.27 -40.15 17.51
C ASN A 102 17.71 -39.78 17.18
N ILE A 103 17.92 -38.82 16.29
CA ILE A 103 19.26 -38.34 15.93
C ILE A 103 19.95 -37.70 17.15
N ALA A 104 19.22 -36.89 17.93
CA ALA A 104 19.74 -36.31 19.15
C ALA A 104 20.17 -37.37 20.17
N ARG A 105 19.41 -38.45 20.32
CA ARG A 105 19.76 -39.58 21.18
C ARG A 105 21.03 -40.29 20.70
N GLN A 106 21.18 -40.52 19.39
CA GLN A 106 22.37 -41.15 18.82
C GLN A 106 23.64 -40.31 19.05
N LEU A 107 23.56 -39.00 18.83
CA LEU A 107 24.69 -38.09 19.04
C LEU A 107 25.11 -37.96 20.51
N ARG A 108 24.16 -38.12 21.43
CA ARG A 108 24.38 -38.08 22.87
C ARG A 108 24.63 -39.43 23.53
N ALA A 109 24.76 -40.49 22.75
CA ALA A 109 25.23 -41.77 23.30
C ALA A 109 26.63 -41.64 23.96
N GLN A 110 27.35 -40.57 23.64
CA GLN A 110 28.60 -40.15 24.29
C GLN A 110 28.38 -38.95 25.22
N PRO A 111 29.21 -38.76 26.26
CA PRO A 111 29.04 -37.66 27.23
C PRO A 111 29.30 -36.28 26.59
N TRP A 112 28.42 -35.32 26.94
CA TRP A 112 28.45 -33.90 26.57
C TRP A 112 28.11 -33.06 27.80
N ALA A 113 28.40 -31.75 27.75
CA ALA A 113 27.98 -30.80 28.77
C ALA A 113 26.46 -30.88 29.09
N ALA A 114 26.12 -31.10 30.35
CA ALA A 114 24.73 -31.31 30.81
C ALA A 114 24.03 -29.99 31.18
N PHE A 115 22.75 -29.90 30.85
CA PHE A 115 21.87 -28.83 31.34
C PHE A 115 21.51 -28.97 32.82
N GLU A 116 21.11 -27.86 33.42
CA GLU A 116 20.36 -27.83 34.67
C GLU A 116 18.94 -28.32 34.42
N ARG A 117 18.38 -29.09 35.35
CA ARG A 117 17.00 -29.59 35.25
C ARG A 117 16.01 -28.45 35.39
N THR A 118 14.90 -28.54 34.66
CA THR A 118 13.84 -27.53 34.66
C THR A 118 12.48 -28.18 34.37
N SER A 119 11.39 -27.48 34.72
CA SER A 119 10.04 -27.98 34.49
C SER A 119 9.65 -27.89 33.00
N GLU A 120 8.75 -28.78 32.56
CA GLU A 120 8.17 -28.69 31.22
C GLU A 120 7.49 -27.34 30.98
N THR A 121 6.78 -26.79 31.98
CA THR A 121 6.06 -25.51 31.87
C THR A 121 7.01 -24.32 31.67
N ASP A 122 8.18 -24.33 32.30
CA ASP A 122 9.18 -23.27 32.11
C ASP A 122 9.78 -23.35 30.70
N LEU A 123 10.08 -24.56 30.22
CA LEU A 123 10.55 -24.78 28.84
C LEU A 123 9.51 -24.35 27.80
N GLU A 124 8.24 -24.69 28.02
CA GLU A 124 7.14 -24.25 27.15
C GLU A 124 7.02 -22.73 27.13
N THR A 125 6.97 -22.10 28.30
CA THR A 125 6.85 -20.63 28.42
C THR A 125 8.00 -19.93 27.72
N ALA A 126 9.24 -20.34 28.00
CA ALA A 126 10.44 -19.75 27.40
C ALA A 126 10.46 -19.90 25.87
N PHE A 127 10.11 -21.06 25.34
CA PHE A 127 10.05 -21.30 23.89
C PHE A 127 9.04 -20.38 23.20
N TRP A 128 7.82 -20.28 23.73
CA TRP A 128 6.78 -19.45 23.15
C TRP A 128 7.08 -17.95 23.29
N GLU A 129 7.70 -17.52 24.40
CA GLU A 129 8.23 -16.14 24.54
C GLU A 129 9.29 -15.83 23.49
N GLY A 130 10.20 -16.78 23.22
CA GLY A 130 11.20 -16.64 22.16
C GLY A 130 10.56 -16.47 20.77
N LEU A 131 9.53 -17.26 20.46
CA LEU A 131 8.77 -17.11 19.22
C LEU A 131 8.07 -15.75 19.10
N TRP A 132 7.65 -15.17 20.22
CA TRP A 132 6.96 -13.87 20.23
C TRP A 132 7.86 -12.70 19.85
N GLN A 133 9.19 -12.84 20.02
CA GLN A 133 10.21 -11.82 19.74
C GLN A 133 10.42 -11.53 18.24
N MET A 134 9.65 -12.18 17.36
CA MET A 134 9.70 -11.93 15.91
C MET A 134 9.61 -10.43 15.58
N GLN A 135 10.63 -9.94 14.89
CA GLN A 135 10.75 -8.58 14.38
C GLN A 135 10.31 -8.50 12.91
N ALA A 136 10.33 -7.30 12.34
CA ALA A 136 9.83 -7.06 10.98
C ALA A 136 10.63 -7.79 9.88
N SER A 137 11.86 -8.21 10.18
CA SER A 137 12.73 -8.97 9.29
C SER A 137 13.42 -10.15 10.00
N ARG A 138 13.86 -11.13 9.22
CA ARG A 138 14.75 -12.23 9.61
C ARG A 138 15.99 -11.68 10.30
N MET A 139 16.64 -10.70 9.66
CA MET A 139 17.88 -10.09 10.14
C MET A 139 17.67 -9.31 11.45
N ALA A 140 16.56 -8.59 11.61
CA ALA A 140 16.26 -7.92 12.87
C ALA A 140 16.01 -8.92 14.00
N THR A 141 15.22 -9.96 13.74
CA THR A 141 14.97 -11.02 14.73
C THR A 141 16.27 -11.72 15.11
N LEU A 142 17.11 -12.02 14.13
CA LEU A 142 18.40 -12.67 14.34
C LEU A 142 19.37 -11.81 15.17
N ARG A 143 19.39 -10.48 14.98
CA ARG A 143 20.21 -9.58 15.80
C ARG A 143 19.78 -9.56 17.26
N GLU A 144 18.48 -9.64 17.53
CA GLU A 144 17.98 -9.78 18.91
C GLU A 144 18.49 -11.10 19.51
N ALA A 145 18.36 -12.22 18.80
CA ALA A 145 18.87 -13.52 19.24
C ALA A 145 20.41 -13.54 19.42
N MET A 146 21.17 -12.84 18.56
CA MET A 146 22.63 -12.70 18.71
C MET A 146 23.02 -11.85 19.93
N SER A 147 22.16 -10.89 20.28
CA SER A 147 22.32 -9.99 21.42
C SER A 147 21.86 -10.64 22.73
N ASP A 148 21.04 -11.69 22.67
CA ASP A 148 20.69 -12.50 23.83
C ASP A 148 21.95 -13.20 24.38
N GLY A 149 22.42 -12.66 25.50
CA GLY A 149 23.59 -13.14 26.21
C GLY A 149 23.29 -14.23 27.23
N ALA A 150 22.05 -14.68 27.38
CA ALA A 150 21.65 -15.61 28.44
C ALA A 150 22.48 -16.90 28.42
N LEU A 151 22.58 -17.58 27.27
CA LEU A 151 23.38 -18.80 27.13
C LEU A 151 24.89 -18.56 27.18
N LYS A 152 25.37 -17.36 26.82
CA LYS A 152 26.78 -16.98 27.01
C LYS A 152 27.12 -16.82 28.50
N LYS A 153 26.16 -16.36 29.31
CA LYS A 153 26.30 -16.21 30.77
C LYS A 153 26.16 -17.55 31.49
N ASN A 154 25.19 -18.38 31.10
CA ASN A 154 24.98 -19.73 31.64
C ASN A 154 24.66 -20.72 30.50
N HIS A 155 25.68 -21.47 30.05
CA HIS A 155 25.54 -22.48 28.98
C HIS A 155 24.77 -23.74 29.42
N ARG A 156 24.42 -23.85 30.71
CA ARG A 156 23.65 -24.94 31.31
C ARG A 156 22.17 -24.61 31.51
N ASP A 157 21.75 -23.39 31.20
CA ASP A 157 20.36 -22.96 31.33
C ASP A 157 19.49 -23.52 30.18
N ALA A 158 18.61 -24.46 30.50
CA ALA A 158 17.71 -25.07 29.54
C ALA A 158 16.55 -24.16 29.13
N GLY A 159 16.11 -23.26 30.00
CA GLY A 159 15.08 -22.25 29.67
C GLY A 159 15.61 -21.26 28.65
N ALA A 160 16.85 -20.79 28.81
CA ALA A 160 17.52 -19.95 27.82
C ALA A 160 17.72 -20.68 26.47
N ALA A 161 18.01 -21.99 26.49
CA ALA A 161 18.06 -22.81 25.28
C ALA A 161 16.70 -22.94 24.58
N ALA A 162 15.62 -23.15 25.34
CA ALA A 162 14.27 -23.21 24.80
C ALA A 162 13.83 -21.86 24.21
N ARG A 163 14.15 -20.74 24.89
CA ARG A 163 13.93 -19.39 24.38
C ARG A 163 14.68 -19.14 23.07
N LEU A 164 15.99 -19.45 23.03
CA LEU A 164 16.78 -19.31 21.82
C LEU A 164 16.23 -20.18 20.67
N ALA A 165 15.75 -21.41 20.96
CA ALA A 165 15.08 -22.22 19.96
C ALA A 165 13.87 -21.50 19.34
N GLY A 166 13.05 -20.86 20.17
CA GLY A 166 11.93 -20.05 19.73
C GLY A 166 12.35 -18.83 18.91
N GLU A 167 13.38 -18.09 19.34
CA GLU A 167 13.90 -16.90 18.63
C GLU A 167 14.50 -17.26 17.27
N LEU A 168 15.24 -18.37 17.19
CA LEU A 168 15.77 -18.89 15.94
C LEU A 168 14.63 -19.28 14.98
N LEU A 169 13.61 -20.00 15.44
CA LEU A 169 12.46 -20.34 14.60
C LEU A 169 11.68 -19.08 14.16
N ALA A 170 11.49 -18.09 15.05
CA ALA A 170 10.89 -16.80 14.72
C ALA A 170 11.64 -16.09 13.58
N SER A 171 12.98 -16.13 13.60
CA SER A 171 13.79 -15.52 12.54
C SER A 171 13.60 -16.16 11.16
N THR A 172 13.01 -17.36 11.08
CA THR A 172 12.76 -18.10 9.84
C THR A 172 11.31 -18.02 9.36
N VAL A 173 10.40 -17.42 10.13
CA VAL A 173 8.98 -17.28 9.76
C VAL A 173 8.76 -16.68 8.36
N PRO A 174 9.57 -15.71 7.89
CA PRO A 174 9.39 -15.21 6.53
C PRO A 174 9.62 -16.26 5.42
N SER A 175 10.22 -17.43 5.73
CA SER A 175 10.30 -18.58 4.83
C SER A 175 8.94 -19.13 4.40
N VAL A 176 7.88 -18.85 5.18
CA VAL A 176 6.49 -19.12 4.80
C VAL A 176 6.10 -18.35 3.53
N GLY A 177 6.83 -17.29 3.16
CA GLY A 177 6.72 -16.63 1.86
C GLY A 177 7.73 -17.12 0.82
N GLY A 178 8.99 -17.26 1.18
CA GLY A 178 10.06 -17.71 0.27
C GLY A 178 11.25 -18.17 1.08
N MET A 179 11.65 -19.43 0.96
CA MET A 179 12.75 -20.00 1.75
C MET A 179 14.12 -19.69 1.12
N LEU A 180 15.07 -19.24 1.93
CA LEU A 180 16.50 -19.19 1.62
C LEU A 180 17.26 -20.27 2.43
N THR A 181 18.53 -20.52 2.12
CA THR A 181 19.28 -21.56 2.85
C THR A 181 19.39 -21.24 4.34
N LEU A 182 19.59 -19.97 4.68
CA LEU A 182 19.66 -19.55 6.09
C LEU A 182 18.42 -19.97 6.90
N ASP A 183 17.23 -19.94 6.30
CA ASP A 183 15.99 -20.28 7.00
C ASP A 183 16.01 -21.75 7.46
N SER A 184 16.34 -22.69 6.57
CA SER A 184 16.44 -24.10 6.94
C SER A 184 17.59 -24.38 7.92
N THR A 185 18.71 -23.66 7.81
CA THR A 185 19.82 -23.77 8.76
C THR A 185 19.43 -23.28 10.15
N LEU A 186 18.81 -22.10 10.27
CA LEU A 186 18.37 -21.55 11.56
C LEU A 186 17.22 -22.37 12.16
N ALA A 187 16.29 -22.88 11.35
CA ALA A 187 15.23 -23.74 11.83
C ALA A 187 15.78 -25.07 12.37
N ALA A 188 16.76 -25.68 11.70
CA ALA A 188 17.43 -26.88 12.18
C ALA A 188 18.25 -26.64 13.45
N ARG A 189 18.89 -25.48 13.56
CA ARG A 189 19.60 -25.06 14.77
C ARG A 189 18.63 -24.78 15.93
N GLY A 190 17.49 -24.17 15.66
CA GLY A 190 16.39 -24.02 16.61
C GLY A 190 15.85 -25.38 17.08
N ALA A 191 15.64 -26.31 16.15
CA ALA A 191 15.27 -27.69 16.45
C ALA A 191 16.34 -28.41 17.29
N ALA A 192 17.63 -28.14 17.06
CA ALA A 192 18.72 -28.71 17.85
C ALA A 192 18.68 -28.20 19.30
N TRP A 193 18.50 -26.89 19.50
CA TRP A 193 18.31 -26.31 20.83
C TRP A 193 17.05 -26.82 21.51
N LEU A 194 15.95 -26.99 20.78
CA LEU A 194 14.71 -27.57 21.29
C LEU A 194 14.93 -29.01 21.76
N ALA A 195 15.50 -29.88 20.92
CA ALA A 195 15.81 -31.27 21.28
C ALA A 195 16.68 -31.36 22.53
N LEU A 196 17.70 -30.50 22.60
CA LEU A 196 18.63 -30.43 23.73
C LEU A 196 17.98 -29.92 25.02
N ALA A 197 17.07 -28.94 24.91
CA ALA A 197 16.34 -28.39 26.05
C ALA A 197 15.31 -29.39 26.62
N GLU A 198 14.63 -30.18 25.78
CA GLU A 198 13.69 -31.22 26.22
C GLU A 198 14.35 -32.24 27.16
N GLU A 199 15.64 -32.50 27.01
CA GLU A 199 16.37 -33.44 27.87
C GLU A 199 16.50 -32.98 29.31
N ALA A 200 16.43 -31.66 29.52
CA ALA A 200 16.49 -31.05 30.83
C ALA A 200 15.15 -31.12 31.57
N ALA A 201 14.07 -31.50 30.89
CA ALA A 201 12.75 -31.64 31.48
C ALA A 201 12.79 -32.63 32.66
N GLU A 202 12.15 -32.24 33.76
CA GLU A 202 11.86 -33.13 34.88
C GLU A 202 10.79 -34.17 34.46
N GLY A 203 10.93 -35.43 34.89
CA GLY A 203 9.96 -36.49 34.56
C GLY A 203 10.26 -37.30 33.28
N GLY A 204 11.22 -36.88 32.46
CA GLY A 204 11.81 -37.68 31.38
C GLY A 204 11.15 -37.56 30.01
N GLU A 205 9.84 -37.82 29.90
CA GLU A 205 9.08 -37.67 28.64
C GLU A 205 8.22 -36.41 28.65
N MET A 206 8.25 -35.66 27.54
CA MET A 206 7.39 -34.49 27.33
C MET A 206 5.93 -34.88 27.21
N SER A 207 5.02 -34.00 27.62
CA SER A 207 3.60 -34.20 27.39
C SER A 207 3.24 -34.03 25.90
N LEU A 208 2.07 -34.56 25.50
CA LEU A 208 1.53 -34.33 24.16
C LEU A 208 1.33 -32.83 23.85
N ALA A 209 1.09 -31.99 24.87
CA ALA A 209 1.01 -30.54 24.70
C ALA A 209 2.38 -29.91 24.45
N GLY A 210 3.42 -30.38 25.15
CA GLY A 210 4.81 -29.96 24.95
C GLY A 210 5.34 -30.29 23.54
N ASP A 211 4.81 -31.34 22.91
CA ASP A 211 5.13 -31.70 21.53
C ASP A 211 4.68 -30.67 20.49
N LEU A 212 3.75 -29.77 20.82
CA LEU A 212 3.31 -28.71 19.88
C LEU A 212 4.42 -27.74 19.50
N ARG A 213 5.50 -27.65 20.28
CA ARG A 213 6.70 -26.89 19.90
C ARG A 213 7.34 -27.44 18.62
N TRP A 214 7.25 -28.75 18.39
CA TRP A 214 7.72 -29.39 17.17
C TRP A 214 6.81 -29.16 15.97
N ALA A 215 5.51 -28.91 16.19
CA ALA A 215 4.61 -28.54 15.08
C ALA A 215 5.08 -27.26 14.38
N VAL A 216 5.67 -26.32 15.12
CA VAL A 216 6.32 -25.11 14.56
C VAL A 216 7.49 -25.47 13.65
N VAL A 217 8.37 -26.36 14.11
CA VAL A 217 9.51 -26.86 13.32
C VAL A 217 9.01 -27.52 12.04
N LEU A 218 8.02 -28.41 12.13
CA LEU A 218 7.46 -29.13 10.98
C LEU A 218 6.79 -28.19 9.97
N LYS A 219 6.05 -27.17 10.45
CA LYS A 219 5.44 -26.15 9.57
C LYS A 219 6.49 -25.36 8.79
N LEU A 220 7.56 -24.92 9.45
CA LEU A 220 8.67 -24.21 8.82
C LEU A 220 9.48 -25.11 7.88
N ALA A 221 9.52 -26.41 8.17
CA ALA A 221 10.06 -27.46 7.33
C ALA A 221 9.14 -27.88 6.16
N GLN A 222 8.01 -27.19 5.92
CA GLN A 222 7.04 -27.49 4.86
C GLN A 222 6.34 -28.86 5.01
N ARG A 223 6.35 -29.48 6.19
CA ARG A 223 5.55 -30.66 6.55
C ARG A 223 4.21 -30.24 7.16
N GLU A 224 3.44 -29.46 6.40
CA GLU A 224 2.21 -28.83 6.91
C GLU A 224 1.18 -29.86 7.42
N GLU A 225 1.02 -30.97 6.72
CA GLU A 225 0.05 -32.01 7.07
C GLU A 225 0.40 -32.68 8.41
N GLN A 226 1.69 -32.97 8.65
CA GLN A 226 2.12 -33.53 9.93
C GLN A 226 1.94 -32.54 11.08
N ALA A 227 2.28 -31.27 10.84
CA ALA A 227 2.11 -30.19 11.83
C ALA A 227 0.63 -29.99 12.21
N LEU A 228 -0.27 -30.00 11.22
CA LEU A 228 -1.72 -29.91 11.41
C LEU A 228 -2.25 -31.11 12.22
N ARG A 229 -1.83 -32.34 11.89
CA ARG A 229 -2.25 -33.55 12.64
C ARG A 229 -1.84 -33.48 14.11
N MET A 230 -0.65 -32.96 14.42
CA MET A 230 -0.24 -32.76 15.81
C MET A 230 -1.17 -31.80 16.55
N GLU A 231 -1.49 -30.66 15.93
CA GLU A 231 -2.43 -29.68 16.47
C GLU A 231 -3.83 -30.28 16.70
N LEU A 232 -4.34 -31.07 15.75
CA LEU A 232 -5.65 -31.73 15.87
C LEU A 232 -5.67 -32.84 16.93
N ASN A 233 -4.63 -33.66 17.01
CA ASN A 233 -4.53 -34.75 17.98
C ASN A 233 -4.54 -34.23 19.43
N VAL A 234 -3.84 -33.13 19.68
CA VAL A 234 -3.82 -32.49 21.00
C VAL A 234 -5.20 -31.94 21.38
N ARG A 235 -5.96 -31.42 20.42
CA ARG A 235 -7.33 -30.93 20.64
C ARG A 235 -8.35 -32.04 20.85
N ALA A 236 -8.26 -33.12 20.08
CA ALA A 236 -9.20 -34.24 20.15
C ALA A 236 -9.27 -34.89 21.55
N GLY A 237 -8.20 -34.77 22.34
CA GLY A 237 -8.14 -35.24 23.73
C GLY A 237 -8.74 -34.31 24.78
N ARG A 238 -9.29 -33.13 24.42
CA ARG A 238 -9.73 -32.09 25.36
C ARG A 238 -11.21 -31.72 25.25
N ARG A 239 -11.78 -31.16 26.32
CA ARG A 239 -13.17 -30.68 26.31
C ARG A 239 -13.27 -29.41 25.45
N PRO A 240 -14.39 -29.17 24.76
CA PRO A 240 -14.63 -27.90 24.08
C PRO A 240 -14.48 -26.72 25.06
N GLY A 241 -13.51 -25.84 24.81
CA GLY A 241 -13.19 -24.67 25.64
C GLY A 241 -11.89 -24.74 26.45
N ASP A 242 -11.28 -25.93 26.59
CA ASP A 242 -9.98 -26.11 27.27
C ASP A 242 -8.82 -25.76 26.30
N ASP A 243 -8.53 -24.47 26.14
CA ASP A 243 -7.46 -23.99 25.26
C ASP A 243 -6.09 -23.97 25.96
N ILE A 244 -5.10 -24.66 25.38
CA ILE A 244 -3.72 -24.71 25.87
C ILE A 244 -3.08 -23.33 25.91
N ALA A 245 -3.47 -22.43 25.01
CA ALA A 245 -2.96 -21.07 25.06
C ALA A 245 -3.31 -20.37 26.38
N GLN A 246 -4.47 -20.68 26.99
CA GLN A 246 -4.93 -20.03 28.21
C GLN A 246 -4.08 -20.38 29.45
N SER A 247 -3.38 -21.52 29.46
CA SER A 247 -2.47 -21.87 30.55
C SER A 247 -1.12 -21.15 30.48
N LEU A 248 -0.77 -20.57 29.33
CA LEU A 248 0.47 -19.79 29.17
C LEU A 248 0.27 -18.33 29.61
N PRO A 249 1.30 -17.68 30.19
CA PRO A 249 1.24 -16.27 30.56
C PRO A 249 1.62 -15.35 29.38
N GLY A 250 1.19 -14.09 29.47
CA GLY A 250 1.74 -12.96 28.71
C GLY A 250 1.98 -13.21 27.22
N GLU A 251 3.24 -13.03 26.81
CA GLU A 251 3.70 -13.16 25.42
C GLU A 251 3.64 -14.59 24.89
N ALA A 252 3.91 -15.58 25.75
CA ALA A 252 3.82 -17.00 25.39
C ALA A 252 2.41 -17.39 24.92
N ARG A 253 1.37 -16.87 25.61
CA ARG A 253 -0.02 -17.05 25.18
C ARG A 253 -0.27 -16.50 23.79
N GLY A 254 0.15 -15.26 23.54
CA GLY A 254 -0.02 -14.61 22.24
C GLY A 254 0.67 -15.38 21.12
N ALA A 255 1.89 -15.88 21.37
CA ALA A 255 2.62 -16.70 20.40
C ALA A 255 1.89 -18.01 20.09
N ARG A 256 1.38 -18.68 21.14
CA ARG A 256 0.63 -19.93 20.96
C ARG A 256 -0.65 -19.71 20.16
N GLU A 257 -1.44 -18.67 20.45
CA GLU A 257 -2.66 -18.31 19.70
C GLU A 257 -2.35 -18.02 18.22
N TRP A 258 -1.25 -17.29 17.95
CA TRP A 258 -0.83 -16.99 16.59
C TRP A 258 -0.44 -18.25 15.82
N TRP A 259 0.40 -19.11 16.42
CA TRP A 259 0.80 -20.37 15.79
C TRP A 259 -0.34 -21.37 15.67
N GLN A 260 -1.28 -21.37 16.61
CA GLN A 260 -2.50 -22.16 16.53
C GLN A 260 -3.32 -21.83 15.28
N PHE A 261 -3.36 -20.55 14.89
CA PHE A 261 -3.95 -20.13 13.62
C PHE A 261 -3.09 -20.60 12.42
N VAL A 262 -1.78 -20.35 12.43
CA VAL A 262 -0.90 -20.73 11.31
C VAL A 262 -0.85 -22.24 11.04
N LEU A 263 -1.00 -23.05 12.08
CA LEU A 263 -1.06 -24.52 11.99
C LEU A 263 -2.43 -25.05 11.57
N GLY A 264 -3.48 -24.22 11.64
CA GLY A 264 -4.84 -24.61 11.26
C GLY A 264 -5.04 -24.65 9.74
N PRO A 265 -6.10 -25.32 9.27
CA PRO A 265 -6.44 -25.43 7.85
C PRO A 265 -7.17 -24.16 7.35
N ASN A 266 -6.65 -22.98 7.69
CA ASN A 266 -7.30 -21.70 7.37
C ASN A 266 -7.14 -21.36 5.89
N GLU A 267 -8.19 -20.80 5.31
CA GLU A 267 -8.16 -20.36 3.93
C GLU A 267 -7.40 -19.04 3.76
N ARG A 268 -7.12 -18.70 2.51
CA ARG A 268 -6.48 -17.44 2.16
C ARG A 268 -7.23 -16.23 2.73
N ARG A 269 -8.54 -16.15 2.54
CA ARG A 269 -9.34 -15.00 2.99
C ARG A 269 -9.25 -14.85 4.50
N GLU A 270 -9.41 -15.94 5.24
CA GLU A 270 -9.29 -15.95 6.70
C GLU A 270 -7.89 -15.52 7.15
N THR A 271 -6.84 -15.98 6.46
CA THR A 271 -5.46 -15.60 6.74
C THR A 271 -5.22 -14.11 6.52
N LEU A 272 -5.76 -13.52 5.44
CA LEU A 272 -5.70 -12.07 5.20
C LEU A 272 -6.44 -11.28 6.28
N LEU A 273 -7.63 -11.74 6.68
CA LEU A 273 -8.42 -11.13 7.74
C LEU A 273 -7.72 -11.21 9.09
N GLN A 274 -7.09 -12.34 9.41
CA GLN A 274 -6.29 -12.50 10.62
C GLN A 274 -5.05 -11.59 10.57
N ALA A 275 -4.38 -11.47 9.43
CA ALA A 275 -3.26 -10.54 9.25
C ALA A 275 -3.64 -9.09 9.57
N ALA A 276 -4.83 -8.66 9.13
CA ALA A 276 -5.35 -7.33 9.38
C ALA A 276 -5.52 -7.02 10.87
N ARG A 277 -5.87 -8.02 11.70
CA ARG A 277 -6.02 -7.85 13.16
C ARG A 277 -4.71 -7.54 13.89
N HIS A 278 -3.57 -7.85 13.28
CA HIS A 278 -2.27 -7.66 13.93
C HIS A 278 -1.70 -6.28 13.62
N GLU A 279 -1.63 -5.43 14.65
CA GLU A 279 -0.95 -4.13 14.56
C GLU A 279 0.56 -4.26 14.37
N SER A 280 1.17 -5.34 14.88
CA SER A 280 2.60 -5.59 14.68
C SER A 280 2.85 -5.90 13.20
N PRO A 281 3.63 -5.07 12.48
CA PRO A 281 3.91 -5.31 11.07
C PRO A 281 4.53 -6.69 10.87
N ALA A 282 5.46 -7.11 11.73
CA ALA A 282 6.09 -8.43 11.68
C ALA A 282 5.07 -9.60 11.59
N LYS A 283 4.09 -9.60 12.50
CA LYS A 283 3.12 -10.70 12.66
C LYS A 283 2.08 -10.69 11.55
N GLY A 284 1.55 -9.52 11.21
CA GLY A 284 0.61 -9.40 10.10
C GLY A 284 1.27 -9.67 8.76
N ALA A 285 2.50 -9.20 8.53
CA ALA A 285 3.29 -9.48 7.34
C ALA A 285 3.49 -10.98 7.10
N ALA A 286 3.91 -11.72 8.13
CA ALA A 286 4.09 -13.16 8.03
C ALA A 286 2.81 -13.87 7.56
N LEU A 287 1.65 -13.47 8.10
CA LEU A 287 0.35 -13.99 7.66
C LEU A 287 -0.01 -13.55 6.24
N LEU A 288 0.28 -12.30 5.86
CA LEU A 288 0.09 -11.87 4.48
C LEU A 288 0.95 -12.69 3.51
N GLY A 289 2.19 -13.01 3.89
CA GLY A 289 3.08 -13.89 3.13
C GLY A 289 2.50 -15.30 2.97
N HIS A 290 1.99 -15.87 4.06
CA HIS A 290 1.30 -17.16 4.03
C HIS A 290 0.06 -17.13 3.11
N ALA A 291 -0.76 -16.08 3.20
CA ALA A 291 -1.95 -15.92 2.39
C ALA A 291 -1.66 -15.87 0.88
N VAL A 292 -0.49 -15.35 0.46
CA VAL A 292 -0.09 -15.38 -0.96
C VAL A 292 0.17 -16.81 -1.43
N ARG A 293 0.80 -17.65 -0.61
CA ARG A 293 1.04 -19.06 -0.97
C ARG A 293 -0.25 -19.87 -1.08
N LEU A 294 -1.30 -19.45 -0.38
CA LEU A 294 -2.64 -20.02 -0.51
C LEU A 294 -3.35 -19.59 -1.80
N GLY A 295 -2.82 -18.69 -2.63
CA GLY A 295 -3.34 -18.44 -3.98
C GLY A 295 -3.06 -17.05 -4.56
N GLU A 296 -3.26 -16.89 -5.87
CA GLU A 296 -3.07 -15.63 -6.59
C GLU A 296 -4.37 -14.77 -6.58
N HIS A 297 -4.29 -13.44 -6.38
CA HIS A 297 -5.43 -12.50 -6.54
C HIS A 297 -4.91 -11.20 -7.11
N PRO A 298 -5.76 -10.42 -7.82
CA PRO A 298 -5.44 -9.06 -8.26
C PRO A 298 -5.18 -8.05 -7.11
N PHE A 299 -5.55 -8.36 -5.86
CA PHE A 299 -5.14 -7.62 -4.67
C PHE A 299 -3.81 -8.22 -4.23
N ALA A 300 -2.74 -7.79 -4.89
CA ALA A 300 -1.38 -8.22 -4.57
C ALA A 300 -1.04 -7.91 -3.11
N LEU A 301 -0.11 -8.69 -2.53
CA LEU A 301 0.45 -8.51 -1.18
C LEU A 301 0.72 -7.03 -0.84
N THR A 302 1.29 -6.30 -1.80
CA THR A 302 1.60 -4.87 -1.68
C THR A 302 0.37 -4.01 -1.42
N GLN A 303 -0.74 -4.23 -2.14
CA GLN A 303 -1.97 -3.46 -1.96
C GLN A 303 -2.61 -3.75 -0.60
N ALA A 304 -2.59 -5.01 -0.16
CA ALA A 304 -3.06 -5.38 1.17
C ALA A 304 -2.18 -4.74 2.26
N ALA A 305 -0.85 -4.75 2.10
CA ALA A 305 0.06 -4.10 3.02
C ALA A 305 -0.09 -2.57 3.03
N GLU A 306 -0.25 -1.93 1.87
CA GLU A 306 -0.56 -0.50 1.77
C GLU A 306 -1.88 -0.15 2.44
N LEU A 307 -2.92 -0.96 2.24
CA LEU A 307 -4.23 -0.79 2.86
C LEU A 307 -4.17 -0.90 4.39
N LEU A 308 -3.39 -1.86 4.91
CA LEU A 308 -3.32 -2.17 6.33
C LEU A 308 -2.30 -1.31 7.09
N TYR A 309 -1.22 -0.90 6.44
CA TYR A 309 -0.09 -0.22 7.09
C TYR A 309 0.18 1.19 6.56
N GLY A 310 -0.49 1.63 5.49
CA GLY A 310 -0.45 3.00 4.94
C GLY A 310 0.78 3.30 4.06
N ARG A 311 0.64 4.23 3.08
CA ARG A 311 1.71 4.63 2.14
C ARG A 311 2.86 5.42 2.78
N ASP A 312 2.55 6.26 3.76
CA ASP A 312 3.51 7.17 4.39
C ASP A 312 4.24 6.56 5.59
N ASN A 313 3.91 5.31 5.91
CA ASN A 313 4.41 4.68 7.11
C ASN A 313 5.80 4.11 6.84
N ALA A 314 6.80 4.56 7.61
CA ALA A 314 8.17 4.04 7.60
C ALA A 314 8.29 2.53 7.91
N GLN A 315 7.15 1.85 8.10
CA GLN A 315 6.94 0.43 8.37
C GLN A 315 6.80 -0.42 7.11
N LEU A 316 6.31 0.11 5.98
CA LEU A 316 6.25 -0.66 4.71
C LEU A 316 7.65 -1.17 4.30
N PRO A 317 8.71 -0.34 4.31
CA PRO A 317 10.07 -0.81 4.10
C PRO A 317 10.62 -1.73 5.20
N GLN A 318 9.87 -2.02 6.27
CA GLN A 318 10.26 -2.98 7.30
C GLN A 318 9.72 -4.39 6.99
N LEU A 319 8.84 -4.56 6.00
CA LEU A 319 8.33 -5.84 5.48
C LEU A 319 9.36 -6.54 4.57
N LEU A 320 10.63 -6.51 4.98
CA LEU A 320 11.85 -6.72 4.18
C LEU A 320 11.95 -8.07 3.50
N ASP A 321 11.31 -9.08 4.08
CA ASP A 321 11.58 -10.49 3.81
C ASP A 321 10.50 -11.20 2.99
N LEU A 322 9.49 -10.46 2.53
CA LEU A 322 8.38 -10.96 1.71
C LEU A 322 8.50 -10.60 0.22
N HIS A 323 9.67 -10.13 -0.21
CA HIS A 323 9.92 -9.61 -1.56
C HIS A 323 9.77 -10.67 -2.66
N ASP A 324 10.01 -11.95 -2.36
CA ASP A 324 9.95 -13.06 -3.33
C ASP A 324 8.54 -13.35 -3.85
N LEU A 325 7.53 -13.09 -3.03
CA LEU A 325 6.12 -13.40 -3.31
C LEU A 325 5.44 -12.42 -4.28
N ILE A 326 5.99 -11.21 -4.42
CA ILE A 326 5.32 -10.14 -5.15
C ILE A 326 5.66 -10.20 -6.64
N GLY A 327 6.85 -10.69 -7.01
CA GLY A 327 7.18 -10.96 -8.41
C GLY A 327 6.28 -12.01 -9.08
N LEU A 328 5.60 -12.83 -8.28
CA LEU A 328 4.64 -13.84 -8.74
C LEU A 328 3.19 -13.34 -8.80
N THR A 329 2.83 -12.36 -7.97
CA THR A 329 1.44 -11.88 -7.83
C THR A 329 1.20 -10.46 -8.35
N ALA A 330 2.26 -9.72 -8.67
CA ALA A 330 2.14 -8.40 -9.27
C ALA A 330 1.67 -8.51 -10.73
N GLY A 331 0.40 -8.17 -10.96
CA GLY A 331 -0.08 -7.86 -12.30
C GLY A 331 0.68 -6.66 -12.90
N PRO A 332 0.69 -6.49 -14.24
CA PRO A 332 1.44 -5.43 -14.92
C PRO A 332 1.06 -4.00 -14.49
N GLN A 333 -0.08 -3.83 -13.80
CA GLN A 333 -0.60 -2.54 -13.34
C GLN A 333 -0.33 -2.22 -11.85
N VAL A 334 0.09 -3.19 -11.03
CA VAL A 334 0.32 -2.94 -9.60
C VAL A 334 1.75 -2.44 -9.40
N GLN A 335 1.81 -1.20 -8.93
CA GLN A 335 2.89 -0.48 -8.29
C GLN A 335 4.27 -1.18 -8.14
N HIS A 336 4.99 -1.34 -9.26
CA HIS A 336 6.33 -1.95 -9.40
C HIS A 336 7.43 -1.37 -8.47
N TRP A 337 7.19 -0.27 -7.77
CA TRP A 337 8.19 0.55 -7.07
C TRP A 337 8.36 0.24 -5.59
N VAL A 338 7.30 -0.18 -4.88
CA VAL A 338 7.42 -0.61 -3.47
C VAL A 338 8.39 -1.78 -3.35
N LEU A 339 8.45 -2.62 -4.39
CA LEU A 339 9.40 -3.72 -4.51
C LEU A 339 10.86 -3.29 -4.63
N LEU A 340 11.11 -2.18 -5.33
CA LEU A 340 12.47 -1.64 -5.47
C LEU A 340 13.00 -1.13 -4.12
N LEU A 341 12.13 -0.53 -3.31
CA LEU A 341 12.43 -0.04 -1.95
C LEU A 341 12.78 -1.17 -0.96
N TRP A 342 12.00 -2.25 -0.96
CA TRP A 342 12.17 -3.34 0.02
C TRP A 342 13.52 -4.05 -0.11
N ALA A 343 13.97 -4.28 -1.34
CA ALA A 343 15.25 -4.94 -1.59
C ALA A 343 16.45 -4.10 -1.10
N ASP A 344 16.38 -2.77 -1.20
CA ASP A 344 17.42 -1.91 -0.62
C ASP A 344 17.38 -1.90 0.90
N ALA A 345 16.20 -1.91 1.48
CA ALA A 345 16.03 -1.96 2.92
C ALA A 345 16.49 -3.31 3.50
N ALA A 346 16.33 -4.43 2.77
CA ALA A 346 16.76 -5.76 3.19
C ALA A 346 18.29 -5.89 3.16
N ARG A 347 18.93 -5.37 2.10
CA ARG A 347 20.39 -5.25 2.03
C ARG A 347 20.94 -4.32 3.11
N ALA A 348 20.28 -3.20 3.37
CA ALA A 348 20.66 -2.32 4.48
C ALA A 348 20.61 -3.06 5.82
N ASP A 349 19.59 -3.90 6.03
CA ASP A 349 19.41 -4.65 7.25
C ASP A 349 20.45 -5.78 7.42
N TRP A 350 20.77 -6.49 6.35
CA TRP A 350 21.90 -7.42 6.31
C TRP A 350 23.23 -6.73 6.64
N LEU A 351 23.49 -5.56 6.05
CA LEU A 351 24.70 -4.78 6.35
C LEU A 351 24.77 -4.34 7.82
N ARG A 352 23.63 -4.00 8.44
CA ARG A 352 23.59 -3.71 9.89
C ARG A 352 23.95 -4.94 10.72
N THR A 353 23.44 -6.11 10.37
CA THR A 353 23.80 -7.38 11.04
C THR A 353 25.29 -7.68 10.88
N MET A 354 25.85 -7.56 9.68
CA MET A 354 27.30 -7.78 9.44
C MET A 354 28.18 -6.84 10.27
N ARG A 355 27.74 -5.59 10.51
CA ARG A 355 28.47 -4.61 11.33
C ARG A 355 28.44 -4.89 12.83
N GLN A 356 27.49 -5.70 13.30
CA GLN A 356 27.42 -6.10 14.72
C GLN A 356 28.35 -7.26 15.08
N LEU A 357 28.94 -7.94 14.08
CA LEU A 357 29.97 -8.93 14.33
C LEU A 357 31.15 -8.31 15.11
N SER A 358 31.79 -9.11 15.97
CA SER A 358 33.01 -8.69 16.66
C SER A 358 34.20 -8.60 15.71
N ASP A 359 35.26 -7.86 16.11
CA ASP A 359 36.51 -7.79 15.33
C ASP A 359 37.13 -9.18 15.14
N ALA A 360 37.02 -10.06 16.14
CA ALA A 360 37.51 -11.42 16.07
C ALA A 360 36.75 -12.26 15.03
N GLU A 361 35.43 -12.08 14.90
CA GLU A 361 34.63 -12.75 13.88
C GLU A 361 34.90 -12.18 12.48
N ARG A 362 35.04 -10.85 12.36
CA ARG A 362 35.41 -10.23 11.08
C ARG A 362 36.79 -10.64 10.60
N GLY A 363 37.77 -10.72 11.51
CA GLY A 363 39.16 -11.09 11.21
C GLY A 363 39.36 -12.53 10.71
N ARG A 364 38.33 -13.39 10.81
CA ARG A 364 38.39 -14.77 10.28
C ARG A 364 38.29 -14.84 8.76
N ILE A 365 37.78 -13.80 8.12
CA ILE A 365 37.60 -13.74 6.66
C ILE A 365 38.41 -12.57 6.11
N SER A 366 39.40 -12.89 5.28
CA SER A 366 40.28 -11.90 4.69
C SER A 366 39.49 -10.91 3.82
N GLY A 367 39.69 -9.62 4.05
CA GLY A 367 39.03 -8.55 3.27
C GLY A 367 37.58 -8.26 3.67
N LEU A 368 37.02 -8.94 4.68
CA LEU A 368 35.63 -8.73 5.10
C LEU A 368 35.42 -7.34 5.71
N ASP A 369 36.34 -6.87 6.55
CA ASP A 369 36.22 -5.57 7.21
C ASP A 369 36.29 -4.42 6.19
N GLU A 370 37.20 -4.52 5.21
CA GLU A 370 37.31 -3.61 4.08
C GLU A 370 36.02 -3.61 3.22
N ALA A 371 35.47 -4.80 2.92
CA ALA A 371 34.25 -4.93 2.15
C ALA A 371 33.02 -4.34 2.88
N ILE A 372 32.92 -4.52 4.20
CA ILE A 372 31.86 -3.91 5.04
C ILE A 372 32.00 -2.38 5.09
N LYS A 373 33.23 -1.87 5.15
CA LYS A 373 33.53 -0.44 5.14
C LYS A 373 33.20 0.21 3.79
N GLU A 374 33.50 -0.47 2.68
CA GLU A 374 33.16 0.02 1.35
C GLU A 374 31.65 -0.03 1.06
N ALA A 375 30.95 -1.04 1.59
CA ALA A 375 29.51 -1.19 1.41
C ALA A 375 28.72 0.00 1.99
N LEU A 376 28.19 0.83 1.11
CA LEU A 376 27.31 1.94 1.48
C LEU A 376 25.93 1.43 1.88
N LEU A 377 25.38 2.00 2.95
CA LEU A 377 23.94 1.88 3.19
C LEU A 377 23.22 2.60 2.05
N PRO A 378 22.22 1.98 1.41
CA PRO A 378 21.40 2.70 0.44
C PRO A 378 20.75 3.92 1.14
N PRO A 379 20.69 5.08 0.47
CA PRO A 379 20.05 6.26 1.04
C PRO A 379 18.58 5.96 1.36
N LYS A 380 18.01 6.61 2.39
CA LYS A 380 16.56 6.60 2.59
C LYS A 380 15.93 7.29 1.39
N LEU A 381 15.37 6.50 0.48
CA LEU A 381 14.60 6.99 -0.65
C LEU A 381 13.12 6.79 -0.33
N ASP A 382 12.31 7.80 -0.62
CA ASP A 382 10.87 7.61 -0.70
C ASP A 382 10.49 7.05 -2.09
N GLY A 383 9.24 6.59 -2.21
CA GLY A 383 8.74 6.01 -3.46
C GLY A 383 8.70 7.00 -4.63
N ALA A 384 8.49 8.29 -4.36
CA ALA A 384 8.42 9.32 -5.40
C ALA A 384 9.79 9.59 -6.02
N MET A 385 10.85 9.65 -5.21
CA MET A 385 12.23 9.78 -5.67
C MET A 385 12.68 8.59 -6.52
N ILE A 386 12.31 7.36 -6.14
CA ILE A 386 12.63 6.18 -6.96
C ILE A 386 11.85 6.23 -8.28
N MET A 387 10.60 6.66 -8.26
CA MET A 387 9.81 6.81 -9.49
C MET A 387 10.39 7.85 -10.42
N GLU A 388 10.84 8.99 -9.90
CA GLU A 388 11.52 10.01 -10.67
C GLU A 388 12.82 9.45 -11.28
N ARG A 389 13.64 8.76 -10.48
CA ARG A 389 14.89 8.14 -10.93
C ARG A 389 14.70 7.06 -12.00
N VAL A 390 13.74 6.15 -11.78
CA VAL A 390 13.41 5.07 -12.70
C VAL A 390 12.80 5.63 -13.99
N ARG A 391 11.89 6.60 -13.88
CA ARG A 391 11.30 7.29 -15.04
C ARG A 391 12.36 8.03 -15.83
N ASN A 392 13.20 8.83 -15.17
CA ASN A 392 14.28 9.56 -15.81
C ASN A 392 15.28 8.61 -16.48
N ALA A 393 15.61 7.48 -15.83
CA ALA A 393 16.45 6.44 -16.43
C ALA A 393 15.80 5.81 -17.68
N PHE A 394 14.50 5.48 -17.62
CA PHE A 394 13.78 4.93 -18.76
C PHE A 394 13.60 5.94 -19.90
N GLU A 395 13.32 7.20 -19.60
CA GLU A 395 13.23 8.26 -20.61
C GLU A 395 14.57 8.51 -21.29
N ALA A 396 15.68 8.49 -20.54
CA ALA A 396 17.03 8.57 -21.09
C ALA A 396 17.34 7.39 -22.04
N THR A 397 16.89 6.16 -21.72
CA THR A 397 17.08 5.02 -22.63
C THR A 397 16.33 5.14 -23.96
N LYS A 398 15.27 5.97 -24.05
CA LYS A 398 14.55 6.25 -25.30
C LYS A 398 15.25 7.30 -26.18
N SER A 399 16.06 8.19 -25.60
CA SER A 399 16.76 9.28 -26.29
C SER A 399 18.21 8.95 -26.67
N GLY A 400 18.67 7.72 -26.43
CA GLY A 400 19.99 7.23 -26.88
C GLY A 400 21.17 7.56 -25.96
N PHE A 401 20.93 7.83 -24.66
CA PHE A 401 21.96 8.18 -23.66
C PHE A 401 21.63 7.53 -22.28
N ASP A 402 22.46 7.55 -21.23
CA ASP A 402 23.65 6.72 -20.97
C ASP A 402 23.22 5.48 -20.16
N ALA A 403 23.33 4.29 -20.76
CA ALA A 403 22.99 3.02 -20.12
C ALA A 403 23.79 2.77 -18.82
N ARG A 404 25.01 3.35 -18.68
CA ARG A 404 25.96 3.09 -17.57
C ARG A 404 25.43 3.48 -16.19
N HIS A 405 24.39 4.30 -16.09
CA HIS A 405 23.86 4.76 -14.81
C HIS A 405 22.61 4.00 -14.34
N MET A 406 22.08 3.05 -15.11
CA MET A 406 20.85 2.35 -14.78
C MET A 406 20.91 1.64 -13.42
N LEU A 407 22.01 0.93 -13.13
CA LEU A 407 22.19 0.23 -11.85
C LEU A 407 22.11 1.18 -10.64
N ASP A 408 22.70 2.37 -10.72
CA ASP A 408 22.66 3.33 -9.61
C ASP A 408 21.27 3.93 -9.38
N GLN A 409 20.41 3.94 -10.41
CA GLN A 409 19.02 4.43 -10.32
C GLN A 409 18.07 3.37 -9.76
N VAL A 410 18.28 2.10 -10.12
CA VAL A 410 17.37 0.99 -9.78
C VAL A 410 17.85 0.18 -8.56
N SER A 411 19.14 0.20 -8.25
CA SER A 411 19.72 -0.39 -7.03
C SER A 411 20.90 0.45 -6.49
N PRO A 412 20.61 1.63 -5.88
CA PRO A 412 21.62 2.52 -5.33
C PRO A 412 22.61 1.83 -4.39
N GLY A 413 23.91 2.04 -4.63
CA GLY A 413 24.97 1.47 -3.79
C GLY A 413 25.27 -0.01 -4.05
N PHE A 414 24.60 -0.68 -5.01
CA PHE A 414 24.90 -2.08 -5.35
C PHE A 414 26.39 -2.26 -5.69
N ARG A 415 26.95 -1.36 -6.51
CA ARG A 415 28.39 -1.37 -6.87
C ARG A 415 29.31 -1.40 -5.65
N LYS A 416 28.94 -0.64 -4.61
CA LYS A 416 29.69 -0.54 -3.36
C LYS A 416 29.50 -1.76 -2.46
N SER A 417 28.36 -2.44 -2.57
CA SER A 417 28.12 -3.72 -1.89
C SER A 417 28.70 -4.92 -2.64
N ALA A 418 29.06 -4.79 -3.93
CA ALA A 418 29.51 -5.90 -4.77
C ALA A 418 30.71 -6.67 -4.19
N PRO A 419 31.76 -6.04 -3.62
CA PRO A 419 32.85 -6.78 -2.98
C PRO A 419 32.34 -7.73 -1.87
N LEU A 420 31.41 -7.25 -1.02
CA LEU A 420 30.83 -8.04 0.05
C LEU A 420 29.93 -9.17 -0.47
N ILE A 421 29.13 -8.92 -1.52
CA ILE A 421 28.30 -9.92 -2.18
C ILE A 421 29.17 -11.05 -2.77
N ARG A 422 30.31 -10.71 -3.36
CA ARG A 422 31.25 -11.68 -3.94
C ARG A 422 31.95 -12.52 -2.89
N LEU A 423 32.31 -11.93 -1.74
CA LEU A 423 32.75 -12.70 -0.57
C LEU A 423 31.67 -13.70 -0.15
N GLY A 424 30.39 -13.32 -0.21
CA GLY A 424 29.25 -14.21 0.03
C GLY A 424 29.25 -15.49 -0.81
N TYR A 425 29.68 -15.41 -2.07
CA TYR A 425 29.81 -16.59 -2.92
C TYR A 425 31.04 -17.44 -2.59
N ARG A 426 32.20 -16.81 -2.37
CA ARG A 426 33.51 -17.49 -2.22
C ARG A 426 33.82 -17.91 -0.78
N GLU A 427 33.76 -16.95 0.12
CA GLU A 427 34.04 -17.11 1.56
C GLU A 427 32.80 -17.54 2.35
N GLY A 428 31.64 -17.50 1.70
CA GLY A 428 30.44 -18.22 2.16
C GLY A 428 30.58 -19.74 2.04
N GLU A 429 31.69 -20.26 1.50
CA GLU A 429 32.16 -21.65 1.60
C GLU A 429 33.30 -21.74 2.64
N GLY A 430 33.38 -22.83 3.42
CA GLY A 430 34.46 -23.06 4.38
C GLY A 430 34.11 -23.92 5.59
N ARG A 431 34.97 -23.85 6.62
CA ARG A 431 34.87 -24.65 7.85
C ARG A 431 33.52 -24.42 8.56
N LEU A 432 32.87 -25.51 8.97
CA LEU A 432 31.70 -25.44 9.84
C LEU A 432 32.13 -25.25 11.29
N GLU A 433 32.22 -24.00 11.69
CA GLU A 433 32.62 -23.64 13.05
C GLU A 433 31.50 -23.95 14.06
N PRO A 434 31.85 -24.35 15.30
CA PRO A 434 30.91 -24.42 16.41
C PRO A 434 30.21 -23.09 16.64
N VAL A 435 28.87 -23.09 16.66
CA VAL A 435 28.09 -21.86 16.78
C VAL A 435 26.76 -22.10 17.51
N ALA A 436 26.34 -21.13 18.33
CA ALA A 436 25.04 -21.16 19.01
C ALA A 436 23.91 -20.58 18.17
N VAL A 437 24.15 -19.44 17.51
CA VAL A 437 23.10 -18.63 16.86
C VAL A 437 23.30 -18.57 15.35
N VAL A 438 24.39 -17.97 14.86
CA VAL A 438 24.72 -17.82 13.44
C VAL A 438 26.22 -17.56 13.26
N SER A 439 26.82 -18.06 12.19
CA SER A 439 28.23 -17.81 11.86
C SER A 439 28.39 -16.73 10.79
N THR A 440 29.59 -16.13 10.69
CA THR A 440 29.90 -15.13 9.66
C THR A 440 29.66 -15.67 8.25
N ARG A 441 29.98 -16.95 8.00
CA ARG A 441 29.76 -17.59 6.69
C ARG A 441 28.28 -17.85 6.38
N ASP A 442 27.47 -18.16 7.39
CA ASP A 442 26.00 -18.27 7.22
C ASP A 442 25.42 -16.92 6.73
N LEU A 443 25.86 -15.80 7.33
CA LEU A 443 25.42 -14.45 6.96
C LEU A 443 25.93 -14.01 5.58
N LEU A 444 27.15 -14.39 5.21
CA LEU A 444 27.72 -14.14 3.90
C LEU A 444 26.98 -14.92 2.80
N CYS A 445 26.69 -16.20 3.04
CA CYS A 445 25.90 -17.03 2.14
C CYS A 445 24.50 -16.43 1.93
N PHE A 446 23.80 -16.11 3.03
CA PHE A 446 22.50 -15.42 2.98
C PHE A 446 22.56 -14.13 2.15
N GLY A 447 23.59 -13.30 2.36
CA GLY A 447 23.76 -12.04 1.64
C GLY A 447 23.85 -12.21 0.13
N TRP A 448 24.59 -13.22 -0.34
CA TRP A 448 24.67 -13.55 -1.77
C TRP A 448 23.34 -14.05 -2.31
N GLU A 449 22.67 -14.97 -1.60
CA GLU A 449 21.38 -15.54 -2.01
C GLU A 449 20.29 -14.49 -2.09
N MET A 450 20.12 -13.71 -1.02
CA MET A 450 19.15 -12.63 -0.93
C MET A 450 19.40 -11.57 -2.03
N CYS A 451 20.65 -11.15 -2.25
CA CYS A 451 20.96 -10.20 -3.32
C CYS A 451 20.69 -10.80 -4.71
N GLY A 452 20.96 -12.08 -4.92
CA GLY A 452 20.68 -12.79 -6.17
C GLY A 452 19.19 -12.86 -6.48
N VAL A 453 18.37 -13.32 -5.53
CA VAL A 453 16.91 -13.40 -5.70
C VAL A 453 16.31 -12.01 -5.93
N GLN A 454 16.74 -11.00 -5.17
CA GLN A 454 16.30 -9.62 -5.39
C GLN A 454 16.68 -9.08 -6.77
N SER A 455 17.88 -9.38 -7.24
CA SER A 455 18.35 -8.96 -8.56
C SER A 455 17.52 -9.62 -9.67
N ARG A 456 17.18 -10.90 -9.54
CA ARG A 456 16.26 -11.61 -10.45
C ARG A 456 14.89 -10.96 -10.51
N MET A 457 14.31 -10.61 -9.36
CA MET A 457 12.98 -10.01 -9.30
C MET A 457 12.96 -8.65 -9.99
N ARG A 458 13.92 -7.77 -9.67
CA ARG A 458 14.08 -6.46 -10.33
C ARG A 458 14.22 -6.60 -11.84
N TRP A 459 15.05 -7.55 -12.26
CA TRP A 459 15.27 -7.82 -13.67
C TRP A 459 14.00 -8.32 -14.37
N ARG A 460 13.22 -9.23 -13.77
CA ARG A 460 11.96 -9.73 -14.36
C ARG A 460 10.91 -8.64 -14.54
N MET A 461 10.84 -7.68 -13.63
CA MET A 461 9.82 -6.63 -13.61
C MET A 461 10.03 -5.53 -14.65
N ILE A 462 11.24 -5.33 -15.17
CA ILE A 462 11.46 -4.28 -16.18
C ILE A 462 10.66 -4.60 -17.45
N PRO A 463 9.74 -3.74 -17.90
CA PRO A 463 8.84 -4.07 -19.01
C PRO A 463 9.56 -4.01 -20.38
N PHE A 464 10.70 -3.32 -20.47
CA PHE A 464 11.44 -3.11 -21.72
C PHE A 464 12.62 -4.08 -21.88
N PRO A 465 12.67 -4.90 -22.94
CA PRO A 465 13.74 -5.89 -23.14
C PRO A 465 15.16 -5.31 -23.14
N GLN A 466 15.40 -4.13 -23.74
CA GLN A 466 16.74 -3.54 -23.79
C GLN A 466 17.22 -3.12 -22.39
N ALA A 467 16.34 -2.52 -21.59
CA ALA A 467 16.65 -2.12 -20.23
C ALA A 467 16.88 -3.33 -19.30
N LYS A 468 16.16 -4.44 -19.53
CA LYS A 468 16.42 -5.73 -18.86
C LYS A 468 17.85 -6.21 -19.10
N THR A 469 18.29 -6.22 -20.35
CA THR A 469 19.66 -6.65 -20.72
C THR A 469 20.71 -5.75 -20.07
N VAL A 470 20.55 -4.43 -20.16
CA VAL A 470 21.50 -3.47 -19.56
C VAL A 470 21.64 -3.65 -18.05
N LEU A 471 20.52 -3.76 -17.31
CA LEU A 471 20.59 -3.95 -15.85
C LEU A 471 21.33 -5.25 -15.50
N ARG A 472 20.97 -6.34 -16.16
CA ARG A 472 21.61 -7.66 -15.98
C ARG A 472 23.11 -7.56 -16.22
N ASP A 473 23.52 -7.00 -17.35
CA ASP A 473 24.93 -6.95 -17.74
C ASP A 473 25.76 -6.12 -16.75
N GLN A 474 25.22 -5.01 -16.25
CA GLN A 474 25.87 -4.21 -15.20
C GLN A 474 25.97 -4.94 -13.87
N MET A 475 24.93 -5.68 -13.47
CA MET A 475 24.98 -6.48 -12.26
C MET A 475 26.06 -7.58 -12.37
N LEU A 476 26.14 -8.25 -13.51
CA LEU A 476 27.14 -9.29 -13.77
C LEU A 476 28.57 -8.74 -13.97
N GLU A 477 28.72 -7.51 -14.44
CA GLU A 477 30.02 -6.83 -14.48
C GLU A 477 30.62 -6.66 -13.08
N HIS A 478 29.78 -6.31 -12.09
CA HIS A 478 30.22 -6.08 -10.71
C HIS A 478 30.22 -7.35 -9.83
N ALA A 479 29.30 -8.28 -10.08
CA ALA A 479 29.14 -9.53 -9.32
C ALA A 479 28.74 -10.69 -10.27
N PRO A 480 29.68 -11.22 -11.07
CA PRO A 480 29.41 -12.28 -12.05
C PRO A 480 28.84 -13.55 -11.41
N GLU A 481 29.14 -13.78 -10.13
CA GLU A 481 28.65 -14.88 -9.32
C GLU A 481 27.11 -14.88 -9.16
N LEU A 482 26.40 -13.78 -9.45
CA LEU A 482 24.94 -13.72 -9.46
C LEU A 482 24.29 -14.27 -10.75
N GLY A 483 25.10 -14.70 -11.72
CA GLY A 483 24.67 -15.28 -13.00
C GLY A 483 23.48 -16.26 -12.91
N PRO A 484 23.50 -17.26 -12.02
CA PRO A 484 22.44 -18.27 -11.93
C PRO A 484 21.04 -17.72 -11.63
N PHE A 485 20.94 -16.51 -11.06
CA PHE A 485 19.67 -15.87 -10.74
C PHE A 485 19.01 -15.18 -11.94
N PHE A 486 19.75 -14.85 -13.00
CA PHE A 486 19.20 -14.24 -14.23
C PHE A 486 18.77 -15.25 -15.28
N GLN A 487 18.71 -16.51 -14.87
CA GLN A 487 18.31 -17.62 -15.71
C GLN A 487 16.83 -17.52 -16.10
N THR A 488 16.54 -17.86 -17.36
CA THR A 488 15.18 -18.08 -17.88
C THR A 488 14.96 -19.57 -18.16
N GLU A 489 13.93 -19.88 -18.95
CA GLU A 489 13.65 -21.21 -19.48
C GLU A 489 14.85 -21.83 -20.23
N ARG A 490 15.90 -21.06 -20.57
CA ARG A 490 17.10 -21.55 -21.26
C ARG A 490 18.38 -20.94 -20.72
N TRP A 491 19.41 -21.77 -20.50
CA TRP A 491 20.69 -21.28 -20.01
C TRP A 491 21.40 -20.43 -21.06
N SER A 492 21.56 -19.16 -20.74
CA SER A 492 22.31 -18.26 -21.61
C SER A 492 23.79 -18.59 -21.49
N ARG A 493 24.46 -18.78 -22.63
CA ARG A 493 25.93 -18.93 -22.68
C ARG A 493 26.68 -17.67 -22.22
N GLU A 494 25.98 -16.55 -22.10
CA GLU A 494 26.51 -15.29 -21.54
C GLU A 494 26.59 -15.33 -20.00
N ILE A 495 25.88 -16.25 -19.35
CA ILE A 495 25.91 -16.40 -17.89
C ILE A 495 27.19 -17.17 -17.51
N PRO A 496 28.05 -16.62 -16.63
CA PRO A 496 29.25 -17.29 -16.17
C PRO A 496 28.96 -18.68 -15.61
N GLU A 497 29.84 -19.64 -15.87
CA GLU A 497 29.73 -20.95 -15.23
C GLU A 497 30.01 -20.83 -13.74
N VAL A 498 29.12 -21.40 -12.93
CA VAL A 498 29.17 -21.37 -11.47
C VAL A 498 29.29 -22.81 -10.95
N ALA A 499 30.12 -23.02 -9.93
CA ALA A 499 30.27 -24.32 -9.28
C ALA A 499 29.14 -24.55 -8.26
N ASN A 500 28.91 -25.81 -7.89
CA ASN A 500 28.04 -26.19 -6.76
C ASN A 500 26.59 -25.68 -6.86
N LEU A 501 25.97 -25.68 -8.05
CA LEU A 501 24.58 -25.22 -8.22
C LEU A 501 23.57 -26.01 -7.37
N ASP A 502 23.93 -27.22 -6.95
CA ASP A 502 23.16 -28.05 -6.02
C ASP A 502 22.84 -27.35 -4.68
N ARG A 503 23.63 -26.34 -4.28
CA ARG A 503 23.28 -25.48 -3.11
C ARG A 503 21.93 -24.78 -3.23
N LEU A 504 21.49 -24.49 -4.46
CA LEU A 504 20.27 -23.75 -4.73
C LEU A 504 19.00 -24.59 -4.48
N GLN A 505 19.14 -25.89 -4.19
CA GLN A 505 18.03 -26.79 -3.85
C GLN A 505 17.27 -26.39 -2.57
N ARG A 506 17.91 -25.62 -1.69
CA ARG A 506 17.29 -25.10 -0.46
C ARG A 506 16.80 -23.65 -0.60
N ILE A 507 16.82 -23.12 -1.82
CA ILE A 507 16.31 -21.79 -2.15
C ILE A 507 15.04 -21.95 -2.98
N GLU A 508 13.94 -21.40 -2.51
CA GLU A 508 12.69 -21.35 -3.24
C GLU A 508 12.88 -20.66 -4.60
N HIS A 509 12.09 -21.03 -5.60
CA HIS A 509 12.14 -20.46 -6.97
C HIS A 509 13.40 -20.77 -7.80
N MET A 510 14.41 -21.47 -7.28
CA MET A 510 15.62 -21.85 -8.05
C MET A 510 15.47 -23.12 -8.89
N ALA A 511 14.28 -23.71 -8.88
CA ALA A 511 13.86 -24.85 -9.68
C ALA A 511 14.22 -24.75 -11.17
N GLU A 512 13.88 -23.63 -11.79
CA GLU A 512 14.17 -23.35 -13.22
C GLU A 512 15.69 -23.39 -13.48
N THR A 513 16.47 -22.77 -12.58
CA THR A 513 17.93 -22.79 -12.64
C THR A 513 18.47 -24.21 -12.55
N LEU A 514 17.96 -25.02 -11.62
CA LEU A 514 18.39 -26.40 -11.44
C LEU A 514 18.02 -27.30 -12.63
N LEU A 515 16.83 -27.14 -13.20
CA LEU A 515 16.36 -27.95 -14.33
C LEU A 515 17.10 -27.64 -15.63
N PHE A 516 17.44 -26.37 -15.87
CA PHE A 516 18.00 -25.91 -17.15
C PHE A 516 19.49 -25.58 -17.11
N ALA A 517 20.19 -25.85 -16.00
CA ALA A 517 21.64 -25.65 -15.92
C ALA A 517 22.45 -26.55 -16.88
N PRO A 518 23.65 -26.12 -17.33
CA PRO A 518 24.49 -26.89 -18.26
C PRO A 518 24.86 -28.29 -17.76
N ALA A 519 25.32 -29.13 -18.69
CA ALA A 519 25.56 -30.55 -18.41
C ALA A 519 26.56 -30.80 -17.27
N GLY A 520 26.23 -31.73 -16.37
CA GLY A 520 27.11 -32.17 -15.27
C GLY A 520 27.19 -31.21 -14.07
N ARG A 521 26.51 -30.06 -14.11
CA ARG A 521 26.56 -29.02 -13.06
C ARG A 521 25.53 -29.18 -11.94
N VAL A 522 24.45 -29.94 -12.18
CA VAL A 522 23.34 -30.15 -11.24
C VAL A 522 23.07 -31.64 -11.15
N PHE A 523 23.16 -32.19 -9.94
CA PHE A 523 23.00 -33.60 -9.63
C PHE A 523 23.90 -34.56 -10.45
N GLY A 524 24.96 -34.09 -11.08
CA GLY A 524 25.76 -34.89 -12.03
C GLY A 524 24.98 -35.39 -13.26
N VAL A 525 23.82 -34.81 -13.56
CA VAL A 525 22.98 -35.17 -14.70
C VAL A 525 23.15 -34.12 -15.81
N PRO A 526 23.39 -34.52 -17.07
CA PRO A 526 23.51 -33.56 -18.18
C PRO A 526 22.20 -32.83 -18.49
N GLU A 527 22.27 -31.65 -19.11
CA GLU A 527 21.08 -30.99 -19.66
C GLU A 527 20.53 -31.78 -20.85
N SER A 528 19.24 -31.58 -21.19
CA SER A 528 18.70 -32.24 -22.38
C SER A 528 19.24 -31.61 -23.67
N PRO A 529 19.75 -32.40 -24.64
CA PRO A 529 20.31 -31.87 -25.88
C PRO A 529 19.26 -31.23 -26.82
N ASP A 530 17.98 -31.56 -26.67
CA ASP A 530 16.88 -31.12 -27.52
C ASP A 530 16.03 -29.97 -26.92
N LYS A 531 16.46 -29.42 -25.78
CA LYS A 531 15.76 -28.33 -25.06
C LYS A 531 14.42 -28.74 -24.43
N THR A 532 14.21 -30.04 -24.16
CA THR A 532 13.13 -30.56 -23.28
C THR A 532 13.64 -30.78 -21.85
N PHE A 533 12.78 -31.15 -20.88
CA PHE A 533 13.29 -31.49 -19.55
C PHE A 533 14.08 -32.82 -19.57
N ASN A 534 15.11 -32.94 -18.74
CA ASN A 534 15.81 -34.21 -18.55
C ASN A 534 15.09 -35.03 -17.46
N VAL A 535 14.59 -36.22 -17.81
CA VAL A 535 13.80 -37.09 -16.90
C VAL A 535 14.54 -37.43 -15.62
N GLU A 536 15.82 -37.84 -15.71
CA GLU A 536 16.61 -38.22 -14.54
C GLU A 536 16.92 -37.00 -13.65
N ARG A 537 17.15 -35.83 -14.26
CA ARG A 537 17.32 -34.58 -13.52
C ARG A 537 16.04 -34.19 -12.80
N THR A 538 14.89 -34.27 -13.47
CA THR A 538 13.57 -34.02 -12.87
C THR A 538 13.31 -34.96 -11.70
N ARG A 539 13.63 -36.25 -11.85
CA ARG A 539 13.50 -37.24 -10.77
C ARG A 539 14.39 -36.90 -9.57
N ARG A 540 15.68 -36.62 -9.79
CA ARG A 540 16.60 -36.23 -8.71
C ARG A 540 16.15 -34.95 -8.05
N MET A 541 15.69 -33.97 -8.81
CA MET A 541 15.14 -32.74 -8.26
C MET A 541 13.86 -32.99 -7.47
N GLY A 542 12.96 -33.86 -7.91
CA GLY A 542 11.79 -34.26 -7.13
C GLY A 542 12.20 -34.79 -5.76
N ARG A 543 13.15 -35.73 -5.71
CA ARG A 543 13.63 -36.35 -4.46
C ARG A 543 14.46 -35.39 -3.59
N ARG A 544 15.29 -34.54 -4.20
CA ARG A 544 16.27 -33.68 -3.53
C ARG A 544 15.80 -32.22 -3.35
N GLY A 545 14.70 -31.82 -3.94
CA GLY A 545 13.96 -30.57 -3.65
C GLY A 545 12.66 -30.85 -2.90
N TRP A 546 12.55 -32.01 -2.23
CA TRP A 546 11.32 -32.52 -1.63
C TRP A 546 10.68 -31.49 -0.69
N LEU A 547 9.35 -31.35 -0.78
CA LEU A 547 8.53 -30.41 -0.02
C LEU A 547 8.86 -28.91 -0.20
N MET A 548 9.56 -28.53 -1.27
CA MET A 548 9.70 -27.12 -1.68
C MET A 548 8.62 -26.78 -2.74
N PRO A 549 7.58 -25.99 -2.43
CA PRO A 549 6.41 -25.83 -3.30
C PRO A 549 6.74 -25.43 -4.74
N MET A 550 7.64 -24.46 -4.93
CA MET A 550 8.00 -23.98 -6.26
C MET A 550 8.88 -24.97 -7.01
N HIS A 551 9.63 -25.82 -6.30
CA HIS A 551 10.34 -26.92 -6.94
C HIS A 551 9.35 -27.98 -7.40
N MET A 552 8.40 -28.34 -6.56
CA MET A 552 7.36 -29.32 -6.90
C MET A 552 6.46 -28.85 -8.04
N LYS A 553 6.16 -27.54 -8.13
CA LYS A 553 5.50 -26.93 -9.30
C LYS A 553 6.22 -27.28 -10.61
N TRP A 554 7.52 -26.98 -10.67
CA TRP A 554 8.33 -27.21 -11.86
C TRP A 554 8.57 -28.69 -12.13
N VAL A 555 8.74 -29.50 -11.09
CA VAL A 555 8.86 -30.95 -11.20
C VAL A 555 7.57 -31.57 -11.73
N ALA A 556 6.39 -31.13 -11.27
CA ALA A 556 5.10 -31.56 -11.81
C ALA A 556 4.91 -31.15 -13.27
N LEU A 557 5.31 -29.94 -13.65
CA LEU A 557 5.32 -29.50 -15.06
C LEU A 557 6.26 -30.37 -15.90
N ALA A 558 7.47 -30.62 -15.42
CA ALA A 558 8.44 -31.45 -16.13
C ALA A 558 7.97 -32.90 -16.24
N HIS A 559 7.34 -33.46 -15.20
CA HIS A 559 6.74 -34.79 -15.22
C HIS A 559 5.63 -34.90 -16.27
N THR A 560 4.76 -33.89 -16.37
CA THR A 560 3.71 -33.91 -17.41
C THR A 560 4.30 -33.77 -18.81
N GLU A 561 5.41 -33.08 -19.03
CA GLU A 561 5.98 -32.89 -20.37
C GLU A 561 6.93 -33.99 -20.84
N THR A 562 7.53 -34.77 -19.94
CA THR A 562 8.63 -35.70 -20.29
C THR A 562 8.37 -37.17 -20.06
N ILE A 563 7.37 -37.51 -19.25
CA ILE A 563 7.10 -38.91 -18.89
C ILE A 563 5.79 -39.33 -19.55
N GLY A 564 5.90 -39.96 -20.73
CA GLY A 564 4.81 -40.72 -21.35
C GLY A 564 4.48 -42.04 -20.62
N ASP A 565 4.86 -42.17 -19.35
CA ASP A 565 4.75 -43.37 -18.54
C ASP A 565 3.78 -43.13 -17.36
N ASN A 566 2.56 -43.64 -17.51
CA ASN A 566 1.41 -43.45 -16.61
C ASN A 566 1.59 -44.05 -15.19
N ALA A 567 2.72 -44.70 -14.91
CA ALA A 567 2.97 -45.40 -13.65
C ALA A 567 3.61 -44.52 -12.55
N ILE A 568 4.55 -43.63 -12.91
CA ILE A 568 5.38 -42.90 -11.91
C ILE A 568 4.71 -41.59 -11.43
N ALA A 569 3.89 -40.95 -12.27
CA ALA A 569 3.29 -39.66 -11.93
C ALA A 569 2.32 -39.72 -10.71
N PRO A 570 1.44 -40.72 -10.57
CA PRO A 570 0.45 -40.74 -9.48
C PRO A 570 1.06 -40.95 -8.09
N GLU A 571 2.01 -41.89 -7.94
CA GLU A 571 2.69 -42.15 -6.66
C GLU A 571 3.43 -40.90 -6.15
N PHE A 572 3.98 -40.09 -7.05
CA PHE A 572 4.57 -38.79 -6.71
C PHE A 572 3.54 -37.82 -6.13
N PHE A 573 2.39 -37.65 -6.80
CA PHE A 573 1.31 -36.77 -6.31
C PHE A 573 0.70 -37.29 -5.00
N GLU A 574 0.47 -38.60 -4.87
CA GLU A 574 -0.05 -39.23 -3.65
C GLU A 574 0.86 -38.99 -2.46
N ARG A 575 2.17 -39.21 -2.64
CA ARG A 575 3.14 -39.01 -1.57
C ARG A 575 3.27 -37.53 -1.19
N ILE A 576 3.29 -36.62 -2.17
CA ILE A 576 3.34 -35.19 -1.87
C ILE A 576 2.08 -34.75 -1.14
N HIS A 577 0.89 -35.16 -1.59
CA HIS A 577 -0.37 -34.85 -0.92
C HIS A 577 -0.37 -35.33 0.54
N ALA A 578 0.13 -36.55 0.79
CA ALA A 578 0.21 -37.11 2.15
C ALA A 578 1.19 -36.38 3.08
N GLU A 579 2.17 -35.63 2.55
CA GLU A 579 3.25 -35.01 3.33
C GLU A 579 3.21 -33.46 3.34
N GLY A 580 2.78 -32.82 2.25
CA GLY A 580 2.98 -31.39 1.98
C GLY A 580 1.85 -30.47 2.37
N GLY A 581 0.64 -31.00 2.57
CA GLY A 581 -0.54 -30.23 3.00
C GLY A 581 -1.06 -29.22 1.97
N MET A 582 -1.91 -28.29 2.44
CA MET A 582 -2.74 -27.46 1.59
C MET A 582 -1.95 -26.53 0.64
N VAL A 583 -0.85 -25.92 1.10
CA VAL A 583 -0.05 -25.03 0.24
C VAL A 583 0.51 -25.82 -0.95
N MET A 584 1.01 -27.02 -0.70
CA MET A 584 1.60 -27.87 -1.72
C MET A 584 0.53 -28.35 -2.72
N ASP A 585 -0.61 -28.81 -2.23
CA ASP A 585 -1.73 -29.24 -3.05
C ASP A 585 -2.22 -28.13 -3.99
N ARG A 586 -2.36 -26.90 -3.49
CA ARG A 586 -2.75 -25.72 -4.30
C ARG A 586 -1.75 -25.42 -5.39
N VAL A 587 -0.46 -25.42 -5.07
CA VAL A 587 0.61 -25.14 -6.04
C VAL A 587 0.65 -26.18 -7.15
N LEU A 588 0.48 -27.46 -6.81
CA LEU A 588 0.40 -28.55 -7.78
C LEU A 588 -0.86 -28.48 -8.63
N LEU A 589 -2.01 -28.20 -8.01
CA LEU A 589 -3.28 -28.05 -8.72
C LEU A 589 -3.21 -26.90 -9.74
N LEU A 590 -2.70 -25.74 -9.35
CA LEU A 590 -2.47 -24.60 -10.26
C LEU A 590 -1.52 -24.96 -11.42
N ALA A 591 -0.47 -25.73 -11.15
CA ALA A 591 0.48 -26.18 -12.17
C ALA A 591 -0.20 -27.08 -13.22
N LEU A 592 -1.08 -27.98 -12.78
CA LEU A 592 -1.81 -28.91 -13.64
C LEU A 592 -2.89 -28.20 -14.46
N LEU A 593 -3.69 -27.33 -13.84
CA LEU A 593 -4.83 -26.68 -14.48
C LEU A 593 -4.43 -25.61 -15.50
N GLY A 594 -3.29 -24.96 -15.30
CA GLY A 594 -2.77 -23.95 -16.23
C GLY A 594 -2.29 -24.50 -17.58
N ARG A 595 -2.32 -25.83 -17.80
CA ARG A 595 -1.72 -26.50 -18.96
C ARG A 595 -2.69 -27.50 -19.59
N PRO A 596 -3.35 -27.14 -20.72
CA PRO A 596 -4.26 -28.07 -21.43
C PRO A 596 -3.63 -29.41 -21.82
N ALA A 597 -2.32 -29.43 -22.06
CA ALA A 597 -1.56 -30.65 -22.36
C ALA A 597 -1.51 -31.65 -21.18
N ALA A 598 -1.58 -31.19 -19.93
CA ALA A 598 -1.54 -32.07 -18.76
C ALA A 598 -2.73 -33.04 -18.73
N LYS A 599 -3.93 -32.57 -19.10
CA LYS A 599 -5.14 -33.40 -19.24
C LYS A 599 -4.97 -34.47 -20.32
N ALA A 600 -4.37 -34.12 -21.46
CA ALA A 600 -4.13 -35.07 -22.56
C ALA A 600 -3.13 -36.16 -22.18
N ILE A 601 -2.13 -35.83 -21.35
CA ILE A 601 -1.04 -36.74 -20.99
C ILE A 601 -1.44 -37.66 -19.82
N LEU A 602 -2.07 -37.10 -18.78
CA LEU A 602 -2.47 -37.87 -17.59
C LEU A 602 -3.73 -38.73 -17.80
N GLY A 603 -4.50 -38.47 -18.87
CA GLY A 603 -5.68 -39.26 -19.23
C GLY A 603 -6.67 -39.41 -18.08
N ASP A 604 -7.12 -40.65 -17.84
CA ASP A 604 -8.14 -40.97 -16.82
C ASP A 604 -7.71 -40.60 -15.39
N LYS A 605 -6.40 -40.59 -15.10
CA LYS A 605 -5.86 -40.25 -13.77
C LYS A 605 -5.88 -38.75 -13.49
N PHE A 606 -6.01 -37.89 -14.50
CA PHE A 606 -6.06 -36.44 -14.31
C PHE A 606 -7.15 -36.04 -13.30
N GLN A 607 -8.35 -36.60 -13.45
CA GLN A 607 -9.49 -36.31 -12.59
C GLN A 607 -9.37 -36.91 -11.20
N GLU A 608 -8.63 -38.00 -11.04
CA GLU A 608 -8.32 -38.58 -9.73
C GLU A 608 -7.34 -37.69 -8.95
N ILE A 609 -6.25 -37.27 -9.60
CA ILE A 609 -5.24 -36.38 -9.02
C ILE A 609 -5.86 -35.02 -8.67
N VAL A 610 -6.64 -34.42 -9.57
CA VAL A 610 -7.34 -33.15 -9.29
C VAL A 610 -8.26 -33.30 -8.07
N ARG A 611 -9.05 -34.38 -7.98
CA ARG A 611 -9.93 -34.62 -6.83
C ARG A 611 -9.15 -34.80 -5.53
N MET A 612 -8.05 -35.54 -5.57
CA MET A 612 -7.18 -35.76 -4.39
C MET A 612 -6.58 -34.44 -3.91
N LEU A 613 -5.92 -33.67 -4.78
CA LEU A 613 -5.31 -32.38 -4.42
C LEU A 613 -6.38 -31.37 -3.95
N SER A 614 -7.59 -31.44 -4.48
CA SER A 614 -8.69 -30.57 -4.07
C SER A 614 -9.27 -30.93 -2.70
N ALA A 615 -9.01 -32.13 -2.17
CA ALA A 615 -9.61 -32.61 -0.92
C ALA A 615 -9.14 -31.83 0.32
N SER A 616 -8.00 -31.14 0.24
CA SER A 616 -7.51 -30.27 1.30
C SER A 616 -8.11 -28.85 1.26
N MET A 617 -8.98 -28.53 0.30
CA MET A 617 -9.59 -27.21 0.12
C MET A 617 -11.08 -27.25 0.47
N ALA A 618 -11.64 -26.16 1.01
CA ALA A 618 -13.06 -26.14 1.30
C ALA A 618 -13.90 -26.01 0.02
N GLU A 619 -15.17 -26.39 0.13
CA GLU A 619 -16.14 -26.19 -0.94
C GLU A 619 -16.27 -24.69 -1.23
N GLY A 620 -15.97 -24.31 -2.47
CA GLY A 620 -15.97 -22.91 -2.88
C GLY A 620 -14.64 -22.18 -2.87
N ASP A 621 -13.53 -22.89 -2.65
CA ASP A 621 -12.20 -22.30 -2.81
C ASP A 621 -12.00 -21.77 -4.25
N PRO A 622 -11.52 -20.53 -4.44
CA PRO A 622 -11.35 -19.95 -5.78
C PRO A 622 -10.44 -20.76 -6.72
N VAL A 623 -9.44 -21.47 -6.20
CA VAL A 623 -8.56 -22.33 -7.01
C VAL A 623 -9.33 -23.57 -7.48
N LEU A 624 -10.15 -24.14 -6.60
CA LEU A 624 -11.04 -25.26 -6.93
C LEU A 624 -12.11 -24.83 -7.95
N GLU A 625 -12.71 -23.66 -7.77
CA GLU A 625 -13.69 -23.15 -8.73
C GLU A 625 -13.05 -22.75 -10.07
N ALA A 626 -11.82 -22.23 -10.05
CA ALA A 626 -11.04 -22.00 -11.27
C ALA A 626 -10.75 -23.31 -12.04
N SER A 627 -10.53 -24.42 -11.33
CA SER A 627 -10.45 -25.77 -11.92
C SER A 627 -11.72 -26.12 -12.68
N ARG A 628 -12.89 -25.94 -12.05
CA ARG A 628 -14.19 -26.20 -12.66
C ARG A 628 -14.43 -25.28 -13.85
N LEU A 629 -14.06 -23.99 -13.75
CA LEU A 629 -14.14 -23.03 -14.86
C LEU A 629 -13.29 -23.45 -16.07
N ALA A 630 -12.09 -23.99 -15.86
CA ALA A 630 -11.23 -24.47 -16.93
C ALA A 630 -11.88 -25.64 -17.70
N GLU A 631 -12.60 -26.53 -17.00
CA GLU A 631 -13.36 -27.62 -17.61
C GLU A 631 -14.62 -27.14 -18.34
N LEU A 632 -15.28 -26.11 -17.81
CA LEU A 632 -16.51 -25.54 -18.36
C LEU A 632 -16.27 -24.65 -19.58
N ARG A 633 -15.03 -24.20 -19.84
CA ARG A 633 -14.70 -23.41 -21.05
C ARG A 633 -14.94 -24.18 -22.36
N GLU A 634 -15.10 -25.50 -22.30
CA GLU A 634 -15.47 -26.36 -23.42
C GLU A 634 -17.01 -26.58 -23.56
N ARG A 635 -17.83 -26.00 -22.68
CA ARG A 635 -19.31 -26.13 -22.63
C ARG A 635 -20.05 -24.88 -23.18
N PRO A 636 -21.40 -24.91 -23.35
CA PRO A 636 -22.15 -23.74 -23.83
C PRO A 636 -21.94 -22.52 -22.93
N ASP A 637 -21.78 -21.35 -23.55
CA ASP A 637 -21.33 -20.13 -22.88
C ASP A 637 -22.20 -19.67 -21.69
N ALA A 638 -23.48 -20.06 -21.65
CA ALA A 638 -24.39 -19.74 -20.54
C ALA A 638 -24.10 -20.52 -19.24
N GLU A 639 -23.67 -21.78 -19.32
CA GLU A 639 -23.25 -22.54 -18.11
C GLU A 639 -21.97 -21.94 -17.52
N PHE A 640 -21.04 -21.52 -18.39
CA PHE A 640 -19.80 -20.87 -17.99
C PHE A 640 -20.07 -19.52 -17.29
N LEU A 641 -20.99 -18.70 -17.81
CA LEU A 641 -21.40 -17.45 -17.14
C LEU A 641 -22.06 -17.69 -15.78
N LYS A 642 -22.91 -18.71 -15.63
CA LYS A 642 -23.50 -19.07 -14.32
C LYS A 642 -22.42 -19.38 -13.30
N MET A 643 -21.40 -20.13 -13.71
CA MET A 643 -20.29 -20.42 -12.82
C MET A 643 -19.48 -19.16 -12.50
N GLN A 644 -19.16 -18.30 -13.48
CA GLN A 644 -18.42 -17.06 -13.21
C GLN A 644 -19.16 -16.13 -12.23
N GLU A 645 -20.48 -16.00 -12.38
CA GLU A 645 -21.31 -15.24 -11.45
C GLU A 645 -21.31 -15.87 -10.05
N CYS A 646 -21.47 -17.19 -9.96
CA CYS A 646 -21.39 -17.93 -8.69
C CYS A 646 -20.05 -17.67 -7.97
N VAL A 647 -18.93 -17.84 -8.69
CA VAL A 647 -17.58 -17.61 -8.15
C VAL A 647 -17.38 -16.16 -7.72
N PHE A 648 -17.89 -15.19 -8.48
CA PHE A 648 -17.87 -13.79 -8.07
C PHE A 648 -18.58 -13.59 -6.72
N TRP A 649 -19.77 -14.16 -6.53
CA TRP A 649 -20.51 -13.98 -5.28
C TRP A 649 -19.86 -14.68 -4.07
N MET A 650 -19.00 -15.68 -4.31
CA MET A 650 -18.23 -16.35 -3.27
C MET A 650 -17.01 -15.52 -2.84
N ALA A 651 -16.33 -14.89 -3.81
CA ALA A 651 -15.19 -14.01 -3.56
C ALA A 651 -15.26 -12.77 -4.47
N PRO A 652 -16.02 -11.72 -4.07
CA PRO A 652 -16.23 -10.53 -4.87
C PRO A 652 -14.93 -9.82 -5.18
N ASP A 653 -14.62 -9.72 -6.47
CA ASP A 653 -13.36 -9.18 -6.98
C ASP A 653 -13.55 -8.52 -8.35
N MET A 654 -12.77 -7.46 -8.61
CA MET A 654 -12.82 -6.70 -9.85
C MET A 654 -12.34 -7.48 -11.07
N ALA A 655 -11.33 -8.35 -10.96
CA ALA A 655 -10.88 -9.15 -12.10
C ALA A 655 -11.93 -10.21 -12.48
N MET A 656 -12.61 -10.81 -11.49
CA MET A 656 -13.71 -11.73 -11.76
C MET A 656 -14.90 -11.01 -12.42
N ALA A 657 -15.25 -9.82 -11.92
CA ALA A 657 -16.28 -8.98 -12.55
C ALA A 657 -15.91 -8.59 -13.98
N ARG A 658 -14.65 -8.22 -14.25
CA ARG A 658 -14.15 -7.92 -15.60
C ARG A 658 -14.25 -9.13 -16.53
N ASN A 659 -13.89 -10.31 -16.04
CA ASN A 659 -14.01 -11.56 -16.82
C ASN A 659 -15.47 -11.85 -17.17
N PHE A 660 -16.38 -11.73 -16.19
CA PHE A 660 -17.82 -11.89 -16.41
C PHE A 660 -18.33 -10.93 -17.49
N PHE A 661 -17.96 -9.64 -17.39
CA PHE A 661 -18.30 -8.64 -18.40
C PHE A 661 -17.77 -9.02 -19.79
N GLY A 662 -16.50 -9.43 -19.88
CA GLY A 662 -15.89 -9.82 -21.16
C GLY A 662 -16.66 -10.94 -21.85
N VAL A 663 -17.03 -11.99 -21.10
CA VAL A 663 -17.81 -13.12 -21.63
C VAL A 663 -19.22 -12.69 -22.01
N CYS A 664 -19.89 -11.85 -21.20
CA CYS A 664 -21.21 -11.31 -21.55
C CYS A 664 -21.21 -10.59 -22.90
N LEU A 665 -20.15 -9.83 -23.20
CA LEU A 665 -20.01 -9.12 -24.46
C LEU A 665 -19.80 -10.08 -25.65
N GLU A 666 -19.07 -11.18 -25.48
CA GLU A 666 -18.80 -12.15 -26.56
C GLU A 666 -20.06 -12.88 -27.03
N ILE A 667 -21.04 -13.06 -26.13
CA ILE A 667 -22.19 -13.95 -26.34
C ILE A 667 -23.53 -13.24 -26.38
N ASN A 668 -23.52 -11.90 -26.47
CA ASN A 668 -24.73 -11.09 -26.54
C ASN A 668 -25.62 -11.22 -25.27
N ALA A 669 -24.99 -11.24 -24.08
CA ALA A 669 -25.65 -11.30 -22.77
C ALA A 669 -25.73 -9.92 -22.08
N PHE A 670 -26.19 -8.90 -22.79
CA PHE A 670 -26.23 -7.51 -22.30
C PHE A 670 -27.21 -7.29 -21.14
N GLN A 671 -28.30 -8.07 -21.07
CA GLN A 671 -29.26 -7.99 -19.96
C GLN A 671 -28.66 -8.52 -18.64
N PRO A 672 -28.08 -9.74 -18.59
CA PRO A 672 -27.33 -10.21 -17.43
C PRO A 672 -26.20 -9.26 -16.99
N MET A 673 -25.46 -8.68 -17.94
CA MET A 673 -24.38 -7.73 -17.66
C MET A 673 -24.87 -6.51 -16.85
N ARG A 674 -25.98 -5.87 -17.28
CA ARG A 674 -26.57 -4.73 -16.54
C ARG A 674 -27.10 -5.13 -15.16
N ARG A 675 -27.80 -6.26 -15.08
CA ARG A 675 -28.32 -6.77 -13.80
C ARG A 675 -27.17 -7.00 -12.81
N PHE A 676 -26.16 -7.75 -13.24
CA PHE A 676 -24.99 -8.05 -12.43
C PHE A 676 -24.27 -6.77 -11.99
N PHE A 677 -24.11 -5.77 -12.87
CA PHE A 677 -23.53 -4.47 -12.49
C PHE A 677 -24.28 -3.80 -11.32
N GLU A 678 -25.61 -3.69 -11.41
CA GLU A 678 -26.41 -3.05 -10.34
C GLU A 678 -26.35 -3.84 -9.04
N GLU A 679 -26.33 -5.18 -9.12
CA GLU A 679 -26.23 -6.06 -7.97
C GLU A 679 -24.84 -6.02 -7.31
N ALA A 680 -23.77 -5.99 -8.12
CA ALA A 680 -22.38 -6.04 -7.68
C ALA A 680 -21.82 -4.67 -7.26
N ARG A 681 -22.40 -3.56 -7.74
CA ARG A 681 -21.89 -2.19 -7.48
C ARG A 681 -21.55 -1.92 -6.01
N PRO A 682 -22.41 -2.19 -5.00
CA PRO A 682 -22.12 -1.88 -3.59
C PRO A 682 -20.90 -2.64 -3.03
N MET A 683 -20.43 -3.66 -3.77
CA MET A 683 -19.29 -4.49 -3.42
C MET A 683 -17.98 -4.01 -4.06
N LEU A 684 -18.08 -3.24 -5.14
CA LEU A 684 -16.95 -2.89 -6.00
C LEU A 684 -16.69 -1.38 -6.06
N ASP A 685 -17.61 -0.55 -5.55
CA ASP A 685 -17.57 0.92 -5.60
C ASP A 685 -16.30 1.56 -5.03
N ASP A 686 -15.68 0.93 -4.04
CA ASP A 686 -14.43 1.38 -3.43
C ASP A 686 -13.15 0.96 -4.20
N ASP A 687 -13.27 0.17 -5.27
CA ASP A 687 -12.12 -0.30 -6.04
C ASP A 687 -11.66 0.77 -7.06
N PRO A 688 -10.36 1.10 -7.13
CA PRO A 688 -9.84 2.08 -8.09
C PRO A 688 -10.14 1.74 -9.55
N GLN A 689 -10.33 0.46 -9.91
CA GLN A 689 -10.65 0.01 -11.26
C GLN A 689 -12.15 -0.05 -11.54
N PHE A 690 -13.01 0.29 -10.56
CA PHE A 690 -14.47 0.23 -10.71
C PHE A 690 -14.98 1.04 -11.92
N TYR A 691 -14.29 2.12 -12.28
CA TYR A 691 -14.63 2.94 -13.45
C TYR A 691 -14.72 2.11 -14.73
N GLU A 692 -13.95 1.04 -14.90
CA GLU A 692 -13.98 0.22 -16.12
C GLU A 692 -15.37 -0.41 -16.36
N LEU A 693 -16.02 -0.89 -15.28
CA LEU A 693 -17.35 -1.46 -15.36
C LEU A 693 -18.40 -0.37 -15.62
N VAL A 694 -18.27 0.79 -14.96
CA VAL A 694 -19.13 1.96 -15.17
C VAL A 694 -19.06 2.41 -16.63
N MET A 695 -17.85 2.53 -17.18
CA MET A 695 -17.64 2.88 -18.59
C MET A 695 -18.26 1.84 -19.53
N GLY A 696 -18.16 0.55 -19.21
CA GLY A 696 -18.76 -0.53 -20.00
C GLY A 696 -20.30 -0.47 -20.05
N VAL A 697 -20.98 -0.33 -18.91
CA VAL A 697 -22.46 -0.22 -18.89
C VAL A 697 -22.96 1.11 -19.46
N ALA A 698 -22.19 2.19 -19.28
CA ALA A 698 -22.52 3.48 -19.87
C ALA A 698 -22.32 3.47 -21.41
N ALA A 699 -21.30 2.77 -21.91
CA ALA A 699 -21.12 2.55 -23.35
C ALA A 699 -22.32 1.80 -23.94
N LEU A 700 -22.78 0.74 -23.26
CA LEU A 700 -23.94 -0.02 -23.71
C LEU A 700 -25.20 0.87 -23.77
N ALA A 701 -25.43 1.68 -22.74
CA ALA A 701 -26.52 2.66 -22.72
C ALA A 701 -26.41 3.69 -23.85
N LEU A 702 -25.22 4.23 -24.13
CA LEU A 702 -24.97 5.13 -25.26
C LEU A 702 -25.29 4.49 -26.60
N VAL A 703 -24.83 3.25 -26.83
CA VAL A 703 -25.03 2.53 -28.09
C VAL A 703 -26.51 2.17 -28.32
N GLU A 704 -27.24 1.93 -27.24
CA GLU A 704 -28.70 1.69 -27.23
C GLU A 704 -29.53 2.98 -27.23
N ASN A 705 -28.89 4.15 -27.13
CA ASN A 705 -29.54 5.46 -27.04
C ASN A 705 -30.40 5.65 -25.77
N ASP A 706 -30.00 5.04 -24.65
CA ASP A 706 -30.55 5.22 -23.30
C ASP A 706 -29.77 6.32 -22.55
N LEU A 707 -30.10 7.58 -22.83
CA LEU A 707 -29.41 8.74 -22.23
C LEU A 707 -29.66 8.87 -20.72
N ASP A 708 -30.82 8.42 -20.23
CA ASP A 708 -31.13 8.44 -18.80
C ASP A 708 -30.31 7.40 -18.03
N GLY A 709 -30.04 6.23 -18.64
CA GLY A 709 -29.06 5.27 -18.14
C GLY A 709 -27.66 5.88 -18.01
N VAL A 710 -27.21 6.61 -19.03
CA VAL A 710 -25.90 7.31 -18.98
C VAL A 710 -25.86 8.37 -17.87
N ARG A 711 -26.92 9.18 -17.74
CA ARG A 711 -27.07 10.17 -16.64
C ARG A 711 -27.06 9.52 -15.26
N ARG A 712 -27.57 8.29 -15.14
CA ARG A 712 -27.54 7.51 -13.89
C ARG A 712 -26.14 6.99 -13.54
N TYR A 713 -25.33 6.63 -14.55
CA TYR A 713 -23.98 6.11 -14.34
C TYR A 713 -22.91 7.19 -14.18
N LEU A 714 -23.11 8.37 -14.76
CA LEU A 714 -22.15 9.47 -14.71
C LEU A 714 -21.72 9.88 -13.28
N PRO A 715 -22.63 9.99 -12.28
CA PRO A 715 -22.25 10.33 -10.90
C PRO A 715 -21.42 9.26 -10.19
N LEU A 716 -21.37 8.02 -10.70
CA LEU A 716 -20.56 6.94 -10.13
C LEU A 716 -19.05 7.13 -10.43
N LEU A 717 -18.70 8.04 -11.32
CA LEU A 717 -17.31 8.41 -11.61
C LEU A 717 -16.89 9.59 -10.71
N GLY A 718 -16.22 9.28 -9.60
CA GLY A 718 -15.70 10.28 -8.66
C GLY A 718 -14.54 11.15 -9.20
N ARG A 719 -14.03 12.08 -8.38
CA ARG A 719 -12.91 12.98 -8.74
C ARG A 719 -11.64 12.25 -9.16
N GLU A 720 -11.33 11.11 -8.53
CA GLU A 720 -10.17 10.28 -8.90
C GLU A 720 -10.24 9.79 -10.35
N ASN A 721 -11.45 9.71 -10.90
CA ASN A 721 -11.75 9.33 -12.27
C ASN A 721 -12.21 10.52 -13.12
N ALA A 722 -11.81 11.75 -12.77
CA ALA A 722 -12.22 12.99 -13.47
C ALA A 722 -12.03 12.91 -14.99
N LYS A 723 -10.96 12.26 -15.46
CA LYS A 723 -10.72 12.00 -16.89
C LYS A 723 -11.85 11.19 -17.54
N HIS A 724 -12.19 10.05 -16.95
CA HIS A 724 -13.25 9.17 -17.43
C HIS A 724 -14.63 9.83 -17.30
N ARG A 725 -14.85 10.59 -16.22
CA ARG A 725 -16.07 11.37 -16.00
C ARG A 725 -16.26 12.42 -17.08
N ALA A 726 -15.24 13.22 -17.36
CA ALA A 726 -15.30 14.26 -18.39
C ALA A 726 -15.51 13.65 -19.79
N MET A 727 -14.85 12.53 -20.09
CA MET A 727 -15.09 11.77 -21.32
C MET A 727 -16.55 11.30 -21.44
N LEU A 728 -17.11 10.70 -20.40
CA LEU A 728 -18.49 10.23 -20.44
C LEU A 728 -19.50 11.39 -20.50
N ALA A 729 -19.25 12.48 -19.78
CA ALA A 729 -20.03 13.71 -19.86
C ALA A 729 -20.01 14.31 -21.26
N PHE A 730 -18.85 14.34 -21.92
CA PHE A 730 -18.72 14.77 -23.30
C PHE A 730 -19.53 13.88 -24.25
N LEU A 731 -19.39 12.55 -24.17
CA LEU A 731 -20.15 11.62 -25.01
C LEU A 731 -21.67 11.74 -24.79
N LEU A 732 -22.11 11.94 -23.55
CA LEU A 732 -23.50 12.20 -23.21
C LEU A 732 -23.97 13.51 -23.83
N ALA A 733 -23.23 14.61 -23.67
CA ALA A 733 -23.59 15.92 -24.23
C ALA A 733 -23.65 15.89 -25.76
N VAL A 734 -22.73 15.17 -26.40
CA VAL A 734 -22.77 14.89 -27.84
C VAL A 734 -24.06 14.13 -28.19
N ALA A 735 -24.34 13.03 -27.50
CA ALA A 735 -25.52 12.20 -27.74
C ALA A 735 -26.86 12.94 -27.50
N ASP A 736 -26.90 13.83 -26.51
CA ASP A 736 -28.03 14.69 -26.14
C ASP A 736 -28.12 15.97 -26.99
N GLN A 737 -27.13 16.21 -27.87
CA GLN A 737 -26.99 17.40 -28.70
C GLN A 737 -26.88 18.72 -27.91
N ASN A 738 -26.41 18.66 -26.66
CA ASN A 738 -26.14 19.85 -25.84
C ASN A 738 -24.72 20.36 -26.08
N MET A 739 -24.60 21.36 -26.96
CA MET A 739 -23.30 21.88 -27.40
C MET A 739 -22.56 22.70 -26.35
N GLU A 740 -23.25 23.34 -25.42
CA GLU A 740 -22.59 24.09 -24.33
C GLU A 740 -21.96 23.13 -23.33
N ASP A 741 -22.71 22.09 -22.92
CA ASP A 741 -22.16 21.03 -22.06
C ASP A 741 -21.02 20.27 -22.74
N ALA A 742 -21.11 20.05 -24.06
CA ALA A 742 -20.04 19.40 -24.82
C ALA A 742 -18.76 20.25 -24.86
N LYS A 743 -18.85 21.59 -25.00
CA LYS A 743 -17.68 22.48 -24.91
C LYS A 743 -17.06 22.43 -23.52
N GLN A 744 -17.89 22.51 -22.49
CA GLN A 744 -17.45 22.52 -21.10
C GLN A 744 -16.71 21.21 -20.76
N ALA A 745 -17.31 20.06 -21.09
CA ALA A 745 -16.69 18.75 -20.88
C ALA A 745 -15.41 18.58 -21.72
N ALA A 746 -15.36 19.10 -22.95
CA ALA A 746 -14.15 19.08 -23.77
C ALA A 746 -13.00 19.88 -23.12
N ALA A 747 -13.28 21.06 -22.57
CA ALA A 747 -12.30 21.87 -21.84
C ALA A 747 -11.74 21.13 -20.61
N GLU A 748 -12.59 20.38 -19.90
CA GLU A 748 -12.17 19.53 -18.77
C GLU A 748 -11.27 18.37 -19.23
N ILE A 749 -11.56 17.74 -20.36
CA ILE A 749 -10.71 16.69 -20.97
C ILE A 749 -9.33 17.27 -21.33
N VAL A 750 -9.29 18.48 -21.93
CA VAL A 750 -8.04 19.20 -22.26
C VAL A 750 -7.26 19.51 -20.99
N ALA A 751 -7.92 20.06 -19.97
CA ALA A 751 -7.29 20.38 -18.68
C ALA A 751 -6.71 19.14 -17.99
N ALA A 752 -7.33 17.98 -18.18
CA ALA A 752 -6.83 16.71 -17.65
C ALA A 752 -5.65 16.10 -18.46
N GLY A 753 -5.18 16.80 -19.49
CA GLY A 753 -3.96 16.45 -20.24
C GLY A 753 -4.11 15.26 -21.18
N MET A 754 -5.32 14.96 -21.67
CA MET A 754 -5.52 13.90 -22.65
C MET A 754 -5.07 14.36 -24.04
N THR A 755 -4.08 13.68 -24.61
CA THR A 755 -3.51 14.01 -25.93
C THR A 755 -4.55 13.97 -27.06
N GLU A 756 -5.59 13.15 -26.93
CA GLU A 756 -6.70 13.05 -27.89
C GLU A 756 -7.62 14.29 -27.92
N ALA A 757 -7.59 15.14 -26.88
CA ALA A 757 -8.45 16.31 -26.74
C ALA A 757 -8.26 17.36 -27.86
N LYS A 758 -7.05 17.44 -28.42
CA LYS A 758 -6.71 18.37 -29.52
C LYS A 758 -7.55 18.17 -30.78
N ASN A 759 -8.16 16.99 -30.96
CA ASN A 759 -9.00 16.68 -32.10
C ASN A 759 -10.49 16.99 -31.86
N ILE A 760 -10.86 17.37 -30.62
CA ILE A 760 -12.25 17.53 -30.17
C ILE A 760 -12.60 19.03 -29.98
N ASP A 761 -11.62 19.90 -29.73
CA ASP A 761 -11.80 21.36 -29.56
C ASP A 761 -12.57 22.05 -30.71
N GLY A 762 -12.59 21.45 -31.92
CA GLY A 762 -13.34 21.95 -33.08
C GLY A 762 -14.73 21.33 -33.28
N TYR A 763 -15.13 20.34 -32.46
CA TYR A 763 -16.33 19.53 -32.71
C TYR A 763 -17.61 20.38 -32.81
N VAL A 764 -17.83 21.34 -31.90
CA VAL A 764 -19.07 22.13 -31.90
C VAL A 764 -19.23 22.96 -33.18
N ALA A 765 -18.13 23.49 -33.72
CA ALA A 765 -18.16 24.22 -34.98
C ALA A 765 -18.43 23.30 -36.18
N LEU A 766 -17.84 22.10 -36.18
CA LEU A 766 -17.98 21.12 -37.25
C LEU A 766 -19.34 20.39 -37.23
N TRP A 767 -19.96 20.25 -36.05
CA TRP A 767 -21.23 19.55 -35.88
C TRP A 767 -22.37 20.18 -36.68
N ALA A 768 -22.47 21.51 -36.67
CA ALA A 768 -23.48 22.25 -37.44
C ALA A 768 -23.34 22.00 -38.95
N ALA A 769 -22.10 21.94 -39.47
CA ALA A 769 -21.83 21.63 -40.86
C ALA A 769 -22.12 20.16 -41.20
N LEU A 770 -21.81 19.23 -40.31
CA LEU A 770 -22.00 17.79 -40.52
C LEU A 770 -23.49 17.39 -40.58
N ARG A 771 -24.38 18.11 -39.86
CA ARG A 771 -25.83 17.86 -39.91
C ARG A 771 -26.51 18.26 -41.21
N ASN A 772 -25.89 19.18 -41.96
CA ASN A 772 -26.44 19.67 -43.21
C ASN A 772 -25.57 19.18 -44.37
N ARG A 773 -26.00 18.11 -45.05
CA ARG A 773 -25.32 17.54 -46.23
C ARG A 773 -25.12 18.55 -47.38
N HIS A 774 -25.90 19.63 -47.39
CA HIS A 774 -25.79 20.72 -48.37
C HIS A 774 -24.89 21.87 -47.90
N SER A 775 -24.36 21.81 -46.68
CA SER A 775 -23.37 22.78 -46.20
C SER A 775 -22.11 22.71 -47.07
N PRO A 776 -21.57 23.86 -47.53
CA PRO A 776 -20.28 23.88 -48.22
C PRO A 776 -19.14 23.31 -47.37
N ASP A 777 -19.29 23.34 -46.04
CA ASP A 777 -18.31 22.83 -45.08
C ASP A 777 -18.53 21.36 -44.68
N TYR A 778 -19.57 20.70 -45.17
CA TYR A 778 -19.88 19.30 -44.82
C TYR A 778 -18.69 18.37 -45.06
N ARG A 779 -18.04 18.50 -46.21
CA ARG A 779 -16.91 17.63 -46.60
C ARG A 779 -15.67 17.88 -45.73
N ASN A 780 -15.40 19.13 -45.40
CA ASN A 780 -14.31 19.50 -44.49
C ASN A 780 -14.57 18.95 -43.08
N ALA A 781 -15.81 19.05 -42.59
CA ALA A 781 -16.21 18.50 -41.30
C ALA A 781 -16.13 16.96 -41.27
N PHE A 782 -16.58 16.31 -42.34
CA PHE A 782 -16.50 14.86 -42.51
C PHE A 782 -15.03 14.38 -42.51
N ASP A 783 -14.18 14.98 -43.33
CA ASP A 783 -12.77 14.61 -43.45
C ASP A 783 -11.99 14.91 -42.16
N HIS A 784 -12.36 15.95 -41.42
CA HIS A 784 -11.75 16.26 -40.13
C HIS A 784 -12.11 15.22 -39.06
N LEU A 785 -13.39 14.93 -38.88
CA LEU A 785 -13.86 13.99 -37.84
C LEU A 785 -13.57 12.52 -38.17
N SER A 786 -13.43 12.15 -39.45
CA SER A 786 -13.00 10.81 -39.86
C SER A 786 -11.57 10.46 -39.40
N LYS A 787 -10.72 11.47 -39.13
CA LYS A 787 -9.35 11.28 -38.65
C LYS A 787 -9.26 10.90 -37.16
N VAL A 788 -10.38 10.98 -36.42
CA VAL A 788 -10.45 10.66 -34.97
C VAL A 788 -10.53 9.13 -34.77
N GLN A 789 -9.52 8.41 -35.25
CA GLN A 789 -9.51 6.94 -35.31
C GLN A 789 -9.46 6.24 -33.93
N GLY A 790 -9.12 6.96 -32.86
CA GLY A 790 -9.04 6.42 -31.50
C GLY A 790 -10.34 6.45 -30.69
N TRP A 791 -11.41 7.06 -31.20
CA TRP A 791 -12.70 7.23 -30.47
C TRP A 791 -13.89 6.71 -31.30
N PRO A 792 -13.97 5.38 -31.54
CA PRO A 792 -15.01 4.78 -32.38
C PRO A 792 -16.42 5.04 -31.86
N ILE A 793 -16.63 5.09 -30.53
CA ILE A 793 -17.95 5.37 -29.94
C ILE A 793 -18.44 6.79 -30.22
N PHE A 794 -17.55 7.76 -30.20
CA PHE A 794 -17.87 9.13 -30.59
C PHE A 794 -18.22 9.21 -32.08
N GLN A 795 -17.40 8.61 -32.94
CA GLN A 795 -17.68 8.56 -34.39
C GLN A 795 -19.01 7.87 -34.69
N TRP A 796 -19.33 6.80 -33.96
CA TRP A 796 -20.60 6.09 -34.06
C TRP A 796 -21.80 6.97 -33.69
N ILE A 797 -21.75 7.66 -32.53
CA ILE A 797 -22.82 8.56 -32.09
C ILE A 797 -23.03 9.68 -33.12
N VAL A 798 -21.94 10.35 -33.53
CA VAL A 798 -21.96 11.43 -34.53
C VAL A 798 -22.56 10.97 -35.85
N ALA A 799 -22.15 9.81 -36.36
CA ALA A 799 -22.66 9.28 -37.62
C ALA A 799 -24.16 8.96 -37.56
N ARG A 800 -24.63 8.39 -36.45
CA ARG A 800 -26.07 8.11 -36.25
C ARG A 800 -26.89 9.39 -36.18
N GLN A 801 -26.40 10.40 -35.46
CA GLN A 801 -27.10 11.68 -35.36
C GLN A 801 -27.08 12.50 -36.66
N ALA A 802 -26.01 12.38 -37.46
CA ALA A 802 -25.92 12.97 -38.79
C ALA A 802 -26.74 12.20 -39.85
N GLY A 803 -27.34 11.05 -39.47
CA GLY A 803 -28.13 10.21 -40.38
C GLY A 803 -27.31 9.63 -41.52
N MET A 804 -26.05 9.23 -41.27
CA MET A 804 -25.20 8.57 -42.26
C MET A 804 -25.72 7.17 -42.58
N ASP A 805 -25.65 6.78 -43.86
CA ASP A 805 -25.92 5.39 -44.23
C ASP A 805 -24.71 4.47 -43.95
N THR A 806 -24.85 3.16 -44.18
CA THR A 806 -23.79 2.17 -43.90
C THR A 806 -22.51 2.44 -44.70
N GLU A 807 -22.62 2.86 -45.96
CA GLU A 807 -21.45 3.09 -46.83
C GLU A 807 -20.73 4.38 -46.45
N GLU A 808 -21.48 5.43 -46.13
CA GLU A 808 -20.96 6.67 -45.58
C GLU A 808 -20.27 6.45 -44.23
N LEU A 809 -20.88 5.66 -43.34
CA LEU A 809 -20.29 5.29 -42.05
C LEU A 809 -18.99 4.49 -42.23
N ILE A 810 -18.95 3.52 -43.15
CA ILE A 810 -17.71 2.77 -43.45
C ILE A 810 -16.59 3.74 -43.87
N LYS A 811 -16.89 4.73 -44.72
CA LYS A 811 -15.91 5.75 -45.12
C LYS A 811 -15.51 6.64 -43.96
N PHE A 812 -16.47 7.03 -43.12
CA PHE A 812 -16.23 7.87 -41.95
C PHE A 812 -15.33 7.20 -40.91
N LEU A 813 -15.46 5.88 -40.74
CA LEU A 813 -14.59 5.07 -39.89
C LEU A 813 -13.20 4.81 -40.52
N GLY A 814 -12.95 5.24 -41.75
CA GLY A 814 -11.66 5.11 -42.44
C GLY A 814 -11.59 4.01 -43.50
N GLY A 815 -12.68 3.27 -43.73
CA GLY A 815 -12.78 2.24 -44.77
C GLY A 815 -11.69 1.17 -44.66
N ASP A 816 -10.94 0.93 -45.75
CA ASP A 816 -9.85 -0.05 -45.77
C ASP A 816 -8.60 0.41 -45.02
N GLN A 817 -8.50 1.71 -44.71
CA GLN A 817 -7.42 2.30 -43.94
C GLN A 817 -7.75 2.41 -42.45
N ALA A 818 -8.94 1.96 -42.05
CA ALA A 818 -9.37 1.91 -40.65
C ALA A 818 -8.38 1.09 -39.82
N ARG A 819 -8.10 1.56 -38.60
CA ARG A 819 -7.18 0.90 -37.67
C ARG A 819 -7.92 0.44 -36.43
N GLU A 820 -7.35 -0.55 -35.73
CA GLU A 820 -7.80 -0.96 -34.39
C GLU A 820 -9.32 -1.27 -34.32
N ALA A 821 -10.04 -0.67 -33.39
CA ALA A 821 -11.48 -0.89 -33.18
C ALA A 821 -12.33 -0.50 -34.39
N ASN A 822 -11.97 0.58 -35.11
CA ASN A 822 -12.67 1.00 -36.33
C ASN A 822 -12.60 -0.06 -37.44
N GLN A 823 -11.45 -0.75 -37.57
CA GLN A 823 -11.31 -1.82 -38.55
C GLN A 823 -12.30 -2.96 -38.27
N MET A 824 -12.48 -3.30 -36.99
CA MET A 824 -13.44 -4.33 -36.58
C MET A 824 -14.88 -3.92 -36.89
N LEU A 825 -15.25 -2.66 -36.63
CA LEU A 825 -16.56 -2.11 -37.00
C LEU A 825 -16.80 -2.17 -38.51
N VAL A 826 -15.80 -1.80 -39.33
CA VAL A 826 -15.88 -1.92 -40.78
C VAL A 826 -16.13 -3.36 -41.21
N HIS A 827 -15.46 -4.35 -40.60
CA HIS A 827 -15.72 -5.76 -40.88
C HIS A 827 -17.14 -6.18 -40.46
N CYS A 828 -17.65 -5.71 -39.31
CA CYS A 828 -19.02 -5.98 -38.88
C CYS A 828 -20.05 -5.39 -39.85
N LEU A 829 -19.88 -4.11 -40.25
CA LEU A 829 -20.79 -3.42 -41.18
C LEU A 829 -20.78 -4.05 -42.57
N ARG A 830 -19.64 -4.58 -43.03
CA ARG A 830 -19.51 -5.37 -44.26
C ARG A 830 -19.94 -6.83 -44.11
N LYS A 831 -20.39 -7.25 -42.92
CA LYS A 831 -20.78 -8.64 -42.58
C LYS A 831 -19.67 -9.68 -42.80
N GLN A 832 -18.41 -9.29 -42.61
CA GLN A 832 -17.22 -10.11 -42.81
C GLN A 832 -16.80 -10.84 -41.52
N LYS A 833 -17.47 -11.95 -41.19
CA LYS A 833 -17.25 -12.69 -39.93
C LYS A 833 -15.82 -13.25 -39.76
N GLY A 834 -15.20 -13.73 -40.84
CA GLY A 834 -13.84 -14.28 -40.82
C GLY A 834 -12.76 -13.24 -40.48
N PRO A 835 -12.65 -12.13 -41.25
CA PRO A 835 -11.78 -11.00 -40.93
C PRO A 835 -12.03 -10.42 -39.53
N TYR A 836 -13.29 -10.23 -39.14
CA TYR A 836 -13.67 -9.81 -37.79
C TYR A 836 -13.06 -10.73 -36.71
N ARG A 837 -13.25 -12.05 -36.81
CA ARG A 837 -12.72 -13.02 -35.84
C ARG A 837 -11.19 -13.02 -35.78
N ARG A 838 -10.50 -12.78 -36.90
CA ARG A 838 -9.04 -12.64 -36.92
C ARG A 838 -8.58 -11.35 -36.23
N ALA A 839 -9.25 -10.24 -36.51
CA ALA A 839 -8.96 -8.95 -35.87
C ALA A 839 -9.23 -9.01 -34.35
N LEU A 840 -10.35 -9.62 -33.94
CA LEU A 840 -10.69 -9.84 -32.52
C LEU A 840 -9.60 -10.65 -31.79
N ARG A 841 -9.14 -11.77 -32.36
CA ARG A 841 -8.04 -12.56 -31.78
C ARG A 841 -6.71 -11.81 -31.73
N ALA A 842 -6.42 -10.97 -32.71
CA ALA A 842 -5.18 -10.20 -32.77
C ALA A 842 -5.20 -8.95 -31.84
N GLY A 843 -6.37 -8.43 -31.50
CA GLY A 843 -6.57 -7.14 -30.82
C GLY A 843 -7.17 -7.20 -29.40
N MET A 844 -7.60 -8.37 -28.92
CA MET A 844 -8.35 -8.53 -27.65
C MET A 844 -7.68 -7.93 -26.40
N ILE A 845 -6.35 -7.72 -26.42
CA ILE A 845 -5.57 -7.30 -25.24
C ILE A 845 -5.38 -5.77 -25.17
N ARG A 846 -5.74 -4.99 -26.20
CA ARG A 846 -5.40 -3.54 -26.28
C ARG A 846 -6.57 -2.57 -26.44
N MET A 847 -7.82 -3.03 -26.46
CA MET A 847 -8.98 -2.17 -26.71
C MET A 847 -9.60 -1.65 -25.41
N ASP A 848 -9.99 -0.37 -25.38
CA ASP A 848 -10.66 0.23 -24.22
C ASP A 848 -12.12 -0.28 -24.06
N PRO A 849 -12.71 -0.19 -22.85
CA PRO A 849 -14.06 -0.70 -22.58
C PRO A 849 -15.16 -0.12 -23.47
N LEU A 850 -15.10 1.16 -23.85
CA LEU A 850 -16.14 1.80 -24.69
C LEU A 850 -16.15 1.18 -26.08
N SER A 851 -14.96 1.06 -26.68
CA SER A 851 -14.76 0.49 -28.01
C SER A 851 -15.17 -0.98 -28.08
N LEU A 852 -14.82 -1.77 -27.05
CA LEU A 852 -15.15 -3.19 -26.99
C LEU A 852 -16.67 -3.42 -26.99
N VAL A 853 -17.40 -2.67 -26.15
CA VAL A 853 -18.87 -2.79 -26.06
C VAL A 853 -19.52 -2.45 -27.39
N LEU A 854 -19.12 -1.34 -28.02
CA LEU A 854 -19.66 -0.94 -29.32
C LEU A 854 -19.42 -2.01 -30.38
N VAL A 855 -18.18 -2.50 -30.52
CA VAL A 855 -17.81 -3.50 -31.51
C VAL A 855 -18.63 -4.78 -31.35
N GLN A 856 -18.74 -5.29 -30.12
CA GLN A 856 -19.47 -6.53 -29.83
C GLN A 856 -20.97 -6.36 -30.04
N HIS A 857 -21.55 -5.22 -29.65
CA HIS A 857 -22.96 -4.91 -29.89
C HIS A 857 -23.32 -4.82 -31.38
N VAL A 858 -22.44 -4.21 -32.18
CA VAL A 858 -22.63 -4.16 -33.64
C VAL A 858 -22.43 -5.55 -34.25
N ALA A 859 -21.43 -6.30 -33.79
CA ALA A 859 -21.15 -7.66 -34.26
C ALA A 859 -22.33 -8.62 -33.99
N SER A 860 -22.92 -8.59 -32.79
CA SER A 860 -24.01 -9.50 -32.42
C SER A 860 -25.23 -9.32 -33.33
N ARG A 861 -25.57 -8.07 -33.65
CA ARG A 861 -26.65 -7.74 -34.59
C ARG A 861 -26.31 -8.11 -36.04
N GLN A 862 -25.12 -7.77 -36.52
CA GLN A 862 -24.74 -8.01 -37.92
C GLN A 862 -24.53 -9.49 -38.25
N PHE A 863 -24.10 -10.28 -37.26
CA PHE A 863 -23.88 -11.72 -37.41
C PHE A 863 -25.03 -12.60 -36.91
N GLY A 864 -26.14 -12.00 -36.45
CA GLY A 864 -27.33 -12.72 -35.99
C GLY A 864 -27.08 -13.61 -34.78
N GLN A 865 -26.30 -13.15 -33.80
CA GLN A 865 -26.10 -13.89 -32.55
C GLN A 865 -27.38 -13.84 -31.70
N PRO A 866 -27.82 -14.97 -31.13
CA PRO A 866 -28.98 -15.00 -30.24
C PRO A 866 -28.70 -14.14 -29.00
N GLU A 867 -29.70 -13.42 -28.51
CA GLU A 867 -29.61 -12.68 -27.24
C GLU A 867 -29.76 -13.64 -26.08
N VAL A 868 -28.91 -13.46 -25.06
CA VAL A 868 -28.99 -14.20 -23.81
C VAL A 868 -29.64 -13.32 -22.76
N THR A 869 -30.80 -13.73 -22.28
CA THR A 869 -31.67 -12.92 -21.41
C THR A 869 -31.46 -13.23 -19.93
N ASN A 870 -32.07 -12.42 -19.05
CA ASN A 870 -32.14 -12.72 -17.63
C ASN A 870 -32.91 -14.02 -17.30
N ALA A 871 -33.74 -14.55 -18.21
CA ALA A 871 -34.41 -15.82 -18.02
C ALA A 871 -33.45 -17.01 -18.26
N ASP A 872 -32.53 -16.87 -19.21
CA ASP A 872 -31.50 -17.89 -19.51
C ASP A 872 -30.43 -17.95 -18.41
N LEU A 873 -30.11 -16.78 -17.85
CA LEU A 873 -29.15 -16.54 -16.77
C LEU A 873 -29.82 -15.72 -15.67
N PRO A 874 -30.54 -16.33 -14.72
CA PRO A 874 -31.09 -15.61 -13.55
C PRO A 874 -29.97 -15.15 -12.60
N SER A 875 -30.27 -14.19 -11.72
CA SER A 875 -29.32 -13.75 -10.68
C SER A 875 -28.95 -14.92 -9.76
N LEU A 876 -27.65 -15.05 -9.49
CA LEU A 876 -27.12 -16.01 -8.52
C LEU A 876 -26.64 -15.31 -7.24
N ARG A 877 -27.04 -14.05 -7.03
CA ARG A 877 -26.69 -13.29 -5.84
C ARG A 877 -27.27 -13.95 -4.58
N PRO A 878 -26.44 -14.29 -3.58
CA PRO A 878 -26.94 -14.79 -2.30
C PRO A 878 -27.62 -13.66 -1.50
N GLU A 879 -28.53 -14.01 -0.59
CA GLU A 879 -29.22 -13.03 0.28
C GLU A 879 -28.24 -12.17 1.10
N LYS A 880 -27.14 -12.78 1.56
CA LYS A 880 -26.07 -12.14 2.34
C LYS A 880 -24.73 -12.40 1.68
N PRO A 881 -24.34 -11.62 0.67
CA PRO A 881 -23.05 -11.79 0.02
C PRO A 881 -21.92 -11.42 1.02
N PRO A 882 -20.76 -12.10 0.93
CA PRO A 882 -19.63 -11.81 1.81
C PRO A 882 -19.13 -10.39 1.58
N LEU A 883 -18.64 -9.72 2.63
CA LEU A 883 -18.05 -8.39 2.46
C LEU A 883 -16.86 -8.45 1.47
N PRO A 884 -16.73 -7.45 0.57
CA PRO A 884 -15.55 -7.29 -0.27
C PRO A 884 -14.29 -7.33 0.58
N LEU A 885 -13.24 -7.97 0.07
CA LEU A 885 -12.02 -8.21 0.83
C LEU A 885 -11.46 -6.91 1.44
N ARG A 886 -11.43 -5.81 0.68
CA ARG A 886 -10.98 -4.49 1.15
C ARG A 886 -11.76 -4.01 2.38
N LYS A 887 -13.10 -4.01 2.32
CA LYS A 887 -13.98 -3.60 3.43
C LYS A 887 -13.82 -4.53 4.64
N ALA A 888 -13.70 -5.83 4.40
CA ALA A 888 -13.49 -6.82 5.45
C ALA A 888 -12.12 -6.64 6.16
N LEU A 889 -11.05 -6.36 5.41
CA LEU A 889 -9.72 -6.10 5.97
C LEU A 889 -9.70 -4.86 6.87
N LEU A 890 -10.29 -3.75 6.43
CA LEU A 890 -10.39 -2.54 7.24
C LEU A 890 -11.17 -2.79 8.52
N ALA A 891 -12.28 -3.53 8.45
CA ALA A 891 -13.07 -3.90 9.62
C ALA A 891 -12.29 -4.78 10.61
N GLU A 892 -11.49 -5.74 10.13
CA GLU A 892 -10.68 -6.60 11.00
C GLU A 892 -9.47 -5.86 11.59
N ARG A 893 -8.88 -4.91 10.87
CA ARG A 893 -7.86 -4.00 11.39
C ARG A 893 -8.40 -3.16 12.53
N GLU A 894 -9.56 -2.56 12.34
CA GLU A 894 -10.24 -1.80 13.38
C GLU A 894 -10.50 -2.65 14.64
N LYS A 895 -10.98 -3.89 14.48
CA LYS A 895 -11.15 -4.84 15.59
C LYS A 895 -9.84 -5.13 16.32
N GLY A 896 -8.74 -5.29 15.58
CA GLY A 896 -7.40 -5.49 16.14
C GLY A 896 -6.97 -4.31 17.03
N ILE A 897 -7.17 -3.09 16.53
CA ILE A 897 -6.90 -1.85 17.26
C ILE A 897 -7.80 -1.76 18.52
N GLU A 898 -9.08 -2.09 18.39
CA GLU A 898 -10.03 -2.11 19.50
C GLU A 898 -9.60 -3.09 20.59
N GLN A 899 -9.23 -4.32 20.23
CA GLN A 899 -8.78 -5.34 21.19
C GLN A 899 -7.51 -4.95 21.93
N ARG A 900 -6.55 -4.30 21.24
CA ARG A 900 -5.34 -3.80 21.89
C ARG A 900 -5.67 -2.70 22.88
N PHE A 901 -6.37 -1.65 22.44
CA PHE A 901 -6.72 -0.54 23.34
C PHE A 901 -7.63 -0.97 24.48
N ALA A 902 -8.53 -1.93 24.26
CA ALA A 902 -9.34 -2.50 25.33
C ALA A 902 -8.47 -3.14 26.42
N ARG A 903 -7.40 -3.87 26.04
CA ARG A 903 -6.44 -4.45 27.00
C ARG A 903 -5.61 -3.39 27.72
N GLU A 904 -5.08 -2.41 27.00
CA GLU A 904 -4.29 -1.32 27.60
C GLU A 904 -5.14 -0.49 28.56
N CYS A 905 -6.39 -0.21 28.18
CA CYS A 905 -7.27 0.63 28.97
C CYS A 905 -7.98 -0.12 30.10
N ALA A 906 -7.99 -1.46 30.09
CA ALA A 906 -8.52 -2.27 31.20
C ALA A 906 -7.77 -2.03 32.52
N ALA A 907 -6.57 -1.45 32.48
CA ALA A 907 -5.81 -1.08 33.67
C ALA A 907 -6.35 0.18 34.38
N PHE A 908 -7.14 1.03 33.70
CA PHE A 908 -7.67 2.26 34.28
C PHE A 908 -8.90 2.00 35.16
N ARG A 909 -8.96 2.64 36.33
CA ARG A 909 -10.05 2.44 37.31
C ARG A 909 -11.15 3.49 37.18
N THR A 910 -10.85 4.65 36.59
CA THR A 910 -11.82 5.74 36.43
C THR A 910 -11.84 6.31 35.01
N ALA A 911 -12.99 6.87 34.59
CA ALA A 911 -13.10 7.63 33.35
C ALA A 911 -12.15 8.86 33.35
N GLY A 912 -11.81 9.39 34.53
CA GLY A 912 -10.78 10.43 34.76
C GLY A 912 -9.42 10.04 34.18
N GLU A 913 -8.88 8.93 34.69
CA GLU A 913 -7.59 8.35 34.31
C GLU A 913 -7.54 8.00 32.82
N TRP A 914 -8.60 7.38 32.30
CA TRP A 914 -8.68 7.04 30.87
C TRP A 914 -8.62 8.29 30.00
N TRP A 915 -9.43 9.31 30.30
CA TRP A 915 -9.44 10.53 29.49
C TRP A 915 -8.09 11.25 29.54
N ALA A 916 -7.39 11.23 30.69
CA ALA A 916 -6.05 11.76 30.80
C ALA A 916 -5.06 11.00 29.91
N PHE A 917 -5.11 9.66 29.89
CA PHE A 917 -4.36 8.83 28.96
C PHE A 917 -4.66 9.19 27.50
N TYR A 918 -5.94 9.36 27.13
CA TYR A 918 -6.31 9.77 25.78
C TYR A 918 -5.73 11.15 25.40
N GLN A 919 -5.78 12.14 26.30
CA GLN A 919 -5.21 13.46 26.04
C GLN A 919 -3.68 13.41 25.91
N GLU A 920 -3.01 12.59 26.73
CA GLU A 920 -1.58 12.38 26.64
C GLU A 920 -1.20 11.65 25.34
N TRP A 921 -1.91 10.57 25.00
CA TRP A 921 -1.75 9.85 23.73
C TRP A 921 -1.92 10.80 22.54
N LYS A 922 -2.99 11.61 22.53
CA LYS A 922 -3.24 12.61 21.49
C LYS A 922 -2.14 13.67 21.40
N THR A 923 -1.54 14.05 22.53
CA THR A 923 -0.47 15.06 22.58
C THR A 923 0.87 14.48 22.13
N ARG A 924 1.21 13.25 22.53
CA ARG A 924 2.41 12.55 22.09
C ARG A 924 2.40 12.23 20.59
N ASN A 925 1.21 11.97 20.05
CA ASN A 925 1.02 11.65 18.63
C ASN A 925 0.59 12.88 17.80
N ARG A 926 0.72 14.10 18.33
CA ARG A 926 0.55 15.35 17.57
C ARG A 926 1.84 15.68 16.82
N ILE A 927 1.76 15.82 15.50
CA ILE A 927 2.86 16.36 14.69
C ILE A 927 2.91 17.88 14.92
N GLY A 928 4.10 18.43 15.18
CA GLY A 928 4.32 19.81 15.64
C GLY A 928 3.91 20.92 14.65
N PRO A 929 3.86 22.19 15.10
CA PRO A 929 3.43 23.32 14.28
C PRO A 929 4.40 23.55 13.11
N GLY A 930 3.89 23.44 11.88
CA GLY A 930 4.67 23.47 10.63
C GLY A 930 4.25 22.41 9.61
N ARG A 931 3.40 21.44 10.01
CA ARG A 931 2.71 20.48 9.14
C ARG A 931 1.20 20.44 9.41
N GLU A 932 0.57 21.61 9.48
CA GLU A 932 -0.90 21.67 9.49
C GLU A 932 -1.39 21.23 8.10
N GLY A 933 -1.72 19.95 8.00
CA GLY A 933 -2.04 19.26 6.75
C GLY A 933 -1.69 17.77 6.75
N ASP A 934 -1.02 17.24 7.78
CA ASP A 934 -0.52 15.86 7.76
C ASP A 934 -0.76 15.14 9.11
N THR A 935 -2.01 14.78 9.42
CA THR A 935 -2.31 13.71 10.38
C THR A 935 -2.55 12.45 9.57
N SER A 936 -1.67 11.46 9.68
CA SER A 936 -1.83 10.20 8.94
C SER A 936 -3.18 9.56 9.27
N VAL A 937 -3.86 9.01 8.26
CA VAL A 937 -5.18 8.35 8.37
C VAL A 937 -5.21 7.32 9.51
N ASP A 938 -4.09 6.62 9.76
CA ASP A 938 -3.91 5.67 10.86
C ASP A 938 -4.11 6.29 12.26
N LEU A 939 -3.62 7.52 12.48
CA LEU A 939 -3.77 8.19 13.77
C LEU A 939 -5.23 8.56 14.04
N LEU A 940 -5.94 9.03 13.02
CA LEU A 940 -7.36 9.37 13.13
C LEU A 940 -8.22 8.12 13.42
N GLU A 941 -7.91 6.99 12.79
CA GLU A 941 -8.57 5.72 13.04
C GLU A 941 -8.35 5.22 14.48
N ARG A 942 -7.10 5.21 14.95
CA ARG A 942 -6.77 4.85 16.35
C ARG A 942 -7.47 5.78 17.35
N GLN A 943 -7.51 7.07 17.04
CA GLN A 943 -8.22 8.06 17.85
C GLN A 943 -9.72 7.73 17.91
N ALA A 944 -10.34 7.41 16.77
CA ALA A 944 -11.75 7.06 16.71
C ALA A 944 -12.06 5.80 17.52
N VAL A 945 -11.21 4.77 17.47
CA VAL A 945 -11.37 3.56 18.28
C VAL A 945 -11.32 3.87 19.78
N LEU A 946 -10.32 4.63 20.24
CA LEU A 946 -10.20 5.04 21.65
C LEU A 946 -11.45 5.79 22.14
N LEU A 947 -11.99 6.69 21.33
CA LEU A 947 -13.18 7.48 21.64
C LEU A 947 -14.46 6.64 21.67
N ARG A 948 -14.59 5.66 20.76
CA ARG A 948 -15.70 4.69 20.75
C ARG A 948 -15.65 3.77 21.96
N LEU A 949 -14.47 3.25 22.31
CA LEU A 949 -14.26 2.45 23.51
C LEU A 949 -14.61 3.23 24.78
N PHE A 950 -14.16 4.48 24.90
CA PHE A 950 -14.51 5.35 26.02
C PHE A 950 -16.03 5.54 26.12
N SER A 951 -16.70 5.82 24.99
CA SER A 951 -18.15 6.01 24.95
C SER A 951 -18.92 4.74 25.34
N LYS A 952 -18.41 3.56 24.96
CA LYS A 952 -19.01 2.26 25.29
C LYS A 952 -18.84 1.88 26.76
N GLN A 953 -17.68 2.18 27.36
CA GLN A 953 -17.36 1.79 28.73
C GLN A 953 -17.80 2.83 29.78
N HIS A 954 -17.94 4.09 29.38
CA HIS A 954 -18.35 5.19 30.26
C HIS A 954 -19.52 6.01 29.70
N PRO A 955 -20.65 5.38 29.30
CA PRO A 955 -21.76 6.05 28.61
C PRO A 955 -22.41 7.19 29.41
N GLY A 956 -22.29 7.18 30.75
CA GLY A 956 -22.84 8.21 31.64
C GLY A 956 -21.89 9.37 31.97
N ASP A 957 -20.66 9.37 31.46
CA ASP A 957 -19.70 10.45 31.72
C ASP A 957 -19.93 11.65 30.78
N ALA A 958 -19.83 12.88 31.30
CA ALA A 958 -20.05 14.10 30.50
C ALA A 958 -19.10 14.21 29.28
N ARG A 959 -17.91 13.61 29.35
CA ARG A 959 -16.91 13.62 28.27
C ARG A 959 -17.30 12.75 27.07
N VAL A 960 -18.36 11.94 27.16
CA VAL A 960 -18.91 11.22 26.00
C VAL A 960 -19.34 12.19 24.90
N TRP A 961 -19.82 13.38 25.26
CA TRP A 961 -20.19 14.41 24.29
C TRP A 961 -18.96 14.97 23.55
N ASP A 962 -17.84 15.16 24.25
CA ASP A 962 -16.56 15.51 23.63
C ASP A 962 -16.06 14.38 22.72
N ALA A 963 -16.25 13.13 23.12
CA ALA A 963 -15.88 11.96 22.32
C ALA A 963 -16.72 11.86 21.04
N ARG A 964 -18.04 12.02 21.12
CA ARG A 964 -18.95 12.01 19.96
C ARG A 964 -18.64 13.16 18.99
N LEU A 965 -18.36 14.36 19.49
CA LEU A 965 -17.96 15.48 18.65
C LEU A 965 -16.60 15.23 17.97
N ALA A 966 -15.64 14.65 18.69
CA ALA A 966 -14.35 14.28 18.11
C ALA A 966 -14.46 13.16 17.06
N LEU A 967 -15.38 12.20 17.23
CA LEU A 967 -15.70 11.19 16.22
C LEU A 967 -16.34 11.79 14.96
N ALA A 968 -17.26 12.73 15.15
CA ALA A 968 -17.89 13.46 14.05
C ALA A 968 -16.88 14.33 13.26
N ARG A 969 -15.76 14.71 13.90
CA ARG A 969 -14.63 15.42 13.26
C ARG A 969 -13.69 14.49 12.49
N SER A 970 -13.46 13.28 12.99
CA SER A 970 -12.47 12.36 12.43
C SER A 970 -12.90 11.74 11.09
N GLY A 971 -14.18 11.79 10.72
CA GLY A 971 -14.67 11.33 9.42
C GLY A 971 -14.55 12.37 8.28
N LYS A 972 -13.84 13.48 8.48
CA LYS A 972 -13.53 14.42 7.39
C LYS A 972 -12.38 13.85 6.55
N PRO A 973 -12.47 13.78 5.21
CA PRO A 973 -11.31 13.47 4.39
C PRO A 973 -10.23 14.55 4.57
N HIS A 974 -8.98 14.10 4.65
CA HIS A 974 -7.81 14.95 4.76
C HIS A 974 -7.63 15.73 3.46
N GLN A 975 -7.52 17.06 3.51
CA GLN A 975 -7.09 17.85 2.35
C GLN A 975 -5.61 17.53 2.09
N PRO A 976 -5.22 17.01 0.90
CA PRO A 976 -3.82 17.04 0.52
C PRO A 976 -3.36 18.50 0.42
N SER A 977 -2.19 18.79 0.96
CA SER A 977 -1.64 20.14 1.17
C SER A 977 -1.23 20.91 -0.10
N ASP A 978 -1.74 20.52 -1.28
CA ASP A 978 -1.53 21.23 -2.54
C ASP A 978 -2.86 21.81 -3.06
N GLY A 979 -3.17 23.05 -2.63
CA GLY A 979 -3.94 24.09 -3.34
C GLY A 979 -5.14 23.75 -4.25
N GLY A 980 -5.89 22.67 -4.02
CA GLY A 980 -7.06 22.28 -4.82
C GLY A 980 -8.37 22.35 -4.05
N ASP A 981 -9.27 23.23 -4.46
CA ASP A 981 -10.57 23.50 -3.82
C ASP A 981 -11.56 22.31 -3.84
N GLY A 982 -12.24 22.14 -2.70
CA GLY A 982 -13.51 21.41 -2.54
C GLY A 982 -13.48 19.88 -2.43
N ALA A 983 -13.11 19.29 -1.29
CA ALA A 983 -13.51 17.90 -1.01
C ALA A 983 -15.04 17.85 -0.71
N GLU A 984 -15.79 16.93 -1.32
CA GLU A 984 -17.16 16.66 -0.88
C GLU A 984 -17.13 16.00 0.52
N PRO A 985 -18.02 16.40 1.45
CA PRO A 985 -18.16 15.76 2.75
C PRO A 985 -18.48 14.27 2.61
N ASP A 986 -17.84 13.41 3.41
CA ASP A 986 -18.35 12.06 3.66
C ASP A 986 -19.71 12.20 4.35
N GLY A 987 -20.77 11.61 3.75
CA GLY A 987 -22.15 11.72 4.24
C GLY A 987 -22.32 11.25 5.69
N GLY A 988 -21.41 10.41 6.20
CA GLY A 988 -21.39 9.97 7.59
C GLY A 988 -21.04 11.07 8.60
N SER A 989 -20.08 11.95 8.27
CA SER A 989 -19.67 13.06 9.15
C SER A 989 -20.74 14.14 9.22
N GLU A 990 -21.37 14.45 8.09
CA GLU A 990 -22.48 15.40 8.05
C GLU A 990 -23.67 14.90 8.89
N GLN A 991 -24.04 13.63 8.75
CA GLN A 991 -25.11 13.03 9.55
C GLN A 991 -24.78 13.02 11.05
N ALA A 992 -23.55 12.67 11.43
CA ALA A 992 -23.13 12.66 12.83
C ALA A 992 -23.15 14.07 13.45
N LEU A 993 -22.71 15.09 12.70
CA LEU A 993 -22.77 16.49 13.13
C LEU A 993 -24.21 17.00 13.20
N ALA A 994 -25.08 16.61 12.25
CA ALA A 994 -26.49 16.95 12.26
C ALA A 994 -27.24 16.31 13.44
N SER A 995 -26.93 15.04 13.77
CA SER A 995 -27.45 14.35 14.96
C SER A 995 -27.04 15.09 16.24
N LEU A 996 -25.75 15.40 16.41
CA LEU A 996 -25.27 16.16 17.58
C LEU A 996 -25.90 17.55 17.68
N ALA A 997 -26.12 18.21 16.54
CA ALA A 997 -26.76 19.52 16.49
C ALA A 997 -28.27 19.47 16.83
N GLY A 998 -28.95 18.38 16.47
CA GLY A 998 -30.40 18.21 16.65
C GLY A 998 -30.84 17.51 17.93
N GLU A 999 -29.96 16.73 18.58
CA GLU A 999 -30.29 15.98 19.80
C GLU A 999 -30.59 16.91 21.00
N PRO A 1000 -31.75 16.76 21.68
CA PRO A 1000 -32.15 17.62 22.80
C PRO A 1000 -31.19 17.61 23.99
N ASP A 1001 -30.55 16.46 24.23
CA ASP A 1001 -29.67 16.24 25.39
C ASP A 1001 -28.21 16.67 25.15
N THR A 1002 -27.85 17.08 23.92
CA THR A 1002 -26.49 17.55 23.62
C THR A 1002 -26.15 18.83 24.40
N PRO A 1003 -25.04 18.87 25.16
CA PRO A 1003 -24.60 20.08 25.86
C PRO A 1003 -24.40 21.28 24.92
N SER A 1004 -24.79 22.48 25.36
CA SER A 1004 -24.77 23.70 24.53
C SER A 1004 -23.41 23.97 23.83
N PRO A 1005 -22.24 23.82 24.49
CA PRO A 1005 -20.95 24.01 23.82
C PRO A 1005 -20.69 23.02 22.68
N ILE A 1006 -21.14 21.78 22.84
CA ILE A 1006 -20.97 20.69 21.86
C ILE A 1006 -21.92 20.89 20.68
N ARG A 1007 -23.20 21.20 20.96
CA ARG A 1007 -24.19 21.54 19.93
C ARG A 1007 -23.73 22.72 19.07
N ALA A 1008 -23.22 23.77 19.71
CA ALA A 1008 -22.68 24.94 19.01
C ALA A 1008 -21.43 24.61 18.17
N ALA A 1009 -20.57 23.70 18.64
CA ALA A 1009 -19.41 23.25 17.87
C ALA A 1009 -19.83 22.38 16.66
N ALA A 1010 -20.72 21.41 16.85
CA ALA A 1010 -21.23 20.54 15.79
C ALA A 1010 -21.90 21.37 14.68
N MET A 1011 -22.73 22.34 15.04
CA MET A 1011 -23.42 23.22 14.08
C MET A 1011 -22.44 24.10 13.29
N ARG A 1012 -21.41 24.67 13.94
CA ARG A 1012 -20.38 25.47 13.25
C ARG A 1012 -19.65 24.66 12.17
N GLU A 1013 -19.40 23.39 12.45
CA GLU A 1013 -18.71 22.49 11.53
C GLU A 1013 -19.63 21.94 10.43
N LEU A 1014 -20.89 21.63 10.76
CA LEU A 1014 -21.91 21.29 9.77
C LEU A 1014 -22.08 22.40 8.74
N LEU A 1015 -22.09 23.67 9.19
CA LEU A 1015 -22.11 24.84 8.33
C LEU A 1015 -20.87 24.94 7.43
N ALA A 1016 -19.70 24.56 7.94
CA ALA A 1016 -18.48 24.56 7.15
C ALA A 1016 -18.46 23.45 6.08
N LEU A 1017 -19.08 22.30 6.36
CA LEU A 1017 -19.20 21.20 5.39
C LEU A 1017 -20.22 21.49 4.29
N ARG A 1018 -21.37 22.08 4.64
CA ARG A 1018 -22.43 22.41 3.69
C ARG A 1018 -22.10 23.60 2.79
N TYR A 1019 -21.25 24.51 3.27
CA TYR A 1019 -20.92 25.76 2.57
C TYR A 1019 -19.40 26.05 2.66
N PRO A 1020 -18.57 25.35 1.86
CA PRO A 1020 -17.15 25.67 1.72
C PRO A 1020 -16.97 27.08 1.13
N SER A 1021 -15.78 27.67 1.29
CA SER A 1021 -15.47 29.08 1.00
C SER A 1021 -15.82 29.56 -0.42
N ASP A 1022 -16.01 28.65 -1.37
CA ASP A 1022 -16.07 28.94 -2.81
C ASP A 1022 -17.49 28.78 -3.40
N ALA A 1023 -18.47 28.35 -2.58
CA ALA A 1023 -19.87 28.21 -2.97
C ALA A 1023 -20.76 29.24 -2.26
N ALA A 1024 -21.50 30.06 -3.01
CA ALA A 1024 -22.47 30.99 -2.44
C ALA A 1024 -23.67 30.20 -1.86
N PRO A 1025 -23.97 30.32 -0.55
CA PRO A 1025 -25.19 29.73 0.00
C PRO A 1025 -26.40 30.46 -0.60
N THR A 1026 -27.50 29.75 -0.82
CA THR A 1026 -28.77 30.42 -1.16
C THR A 1026 -29.24 31.27 0.01
N LEU A 1027 -29.89 32.41 -0.26
CA LEU A 1027 -30.51 33.25 0.78
C LEU A 1027 -31.43 32.44 1.69
N GLU A 1028 -32.17 31.49 1.12
CA GLU A 1028 -33.05 30.56 1.82
C GLU A 1028 -32.30 29.72 2.86
N ALA A 1029 -31.11 29.21 2.53
CA ALA A 1029 -30.27 28.47 3.45
C ALA A 1029 -29.73 29.35 4.59
N ILE A 1030 -29.33 30.60 4.28
CA ILE A 1030 -28.83 31.58 5.26
C ILE A 1030 -29.94 31.92 6.27
N PHE A 1031 -31.15 32.20 5.78
CA PHE A 1031 -32.28 32.57 6.64
C PHE A 1031 -32.84 31.40 7.45
N ALA A 1032 -32.85 30.18 6.91
CA ALA A 1032 -33.24 28.98 7.65
C ALA A 1032 -32.32 28.75 8.87
N HIS A 1033 -31.01 28.97 8.71
CA HIS A 1033 -30.05 28.81 9.80
C HIS A 1033 -30.05 30.00 10.78
N GLN A 1034 -30.24 31.24 10.29
CA GLN A 1034 -30.37 32.42 11.14
C GLN A 1034 -31.60 32.33 12.06
N LYS A 1035 -32.74 31.89 11.53
CA LYS A 1035 -33.98 31.70 12.29
C LYS A 1035 -33.79 30.71 13.44
N TRP A 1036 -33.22 29.53 13.16
CA TRP A 1036 -32.98 28.49 14.15
C TRP A 1036 -32.01 28.91 15.27
N LEU A 1037 -30.95 29.68 14.95
CA LEU A 1037 -29.98 30.17 15.95
C LEU A 1037 -30.54 31.32 16.82
N SER A 1038 -31.42 32.15 16.25
CA SER A 1038 -32.09 33.24 16.98
C SER A 1038 -33.02 32.72 18.08
N GLU A 1039 -33.62 31.55 17.88
CA GLU A 1039 -34.50 30.88 18.84
C GLU A 1039 -33.74 30.30 20.06
N PHE A 1040 -32.44 30.01 19.95
CA PHE A 1040 -31.66 29.31 21.00
C PHE A 1040 -30.62 30.14 21.76
N HIS A 1041 -30.00 31.17 21.14
CA HIS A 1041 -28.87 31.90 21.74
C HIS A 1041 -29.07 33.42 21.88
N GLY A 1042 -30.23 33.95 21.46
CA GLY A 1042 -30.45 35.40 21.40
C GLY A 1042 -29.38 36.13 20.57
N LYS A 1043 -29.21 37.44 20.80
CA LYS A 1043 -28.41 38.36 19.95
C LYS A 1043 -26.93 37.97 19.72
N LYS A 1044 -26.34 37.08 20.52
CA LYS A 1044 -24.94 36.63 20.35
C LYS A 1044 -24.75 35.56 19.27
N GLY A 1045 -25.74 34.69 19.03
CA GLY A 1045 -25.68 33.67 17.98
C GLY A 1045 -25.85 34.27 16.58
N GLU A 1046 -26.64 35.35 16.48
CA GLU A 1046 -26.87 36.12 15.27
C GLU A 1046 -25.56 36.77 14.76
N ALA A 1047 -24.64 37.15 15.66
CA ALA A 1047 -23.40 37.85 15.29
C ALA A 1047 -22.42 36.95 14.52
N VAL A 1048 -22.29 35.69 14.93
CA VAL A 1048 -21.36 34.73 14.32
C VAL A 1048 -21.77 34.38 12.88
N VAL A 1049 -23.07 34.26 12.61
CA VAL A 1049 -23.60 34.00 11.26
C VAL A 1049 -23.43 35.23 10.37
N VAL A 1050 -23.74 36.42 10.90
CA VAL A 1050 -23.57 37.67 10.17
C VAL A 1050 -22.10 37.91 9.83
N ASP A 1051 -21.16 37.73 10.76
CA ASP A 1051 -19.75 37.91 10.46
C ASP A 1051 -19.22 36.92 9.42
N ARG A 1052 -19.69 35.65 9.46
CA ARG A 1052 -19.32 34.66 8.43
C ARG A 1052 -19.91 34.99 7.07
N LEU A 1053 -21.18 35.41 7.01
CA LEU A 1053 -21.87 35.84 5.79
C LEU A 1053 -21.11 36.99 5.11
N PHE A 1054 -20.75 38.03 5.87
CA PHE A 1054 -20.01 39.17 5.32
C PHE A 1054 -18.54 38.84 5.01
N GLY A 1055 -17.94 37.87 5.70
CA GLY A 1055 -16.66 37.28 5.30
C GLY A 1055 -16.73 36.56 3.94
N MET A 1056 -17.82 35.85 3.64
CA MET A 1056 -18.04 35.23 2.33
C MET A 1056 -18.30 36.27 1.24
N LEU A 1057 -19.13 37.28 1.51
CA LEU A 1057 -19.39 38.38 0.57
C LEU A 1057 -18.10 39.12 0.15
N ALA A 1058 -17.12 39.22 1.05
CA ALA A 1058 -15.83 39.84 0.75
C ALA A 1058 -14.98 39.09 -0.29
N HIS A 1059 -15.24 37.79 -0.51
CA HIS A 1059 -14.49 36.95 -1.46
C HIS A 1059 -15.27 36.66 -2.77
N MET A 1060 -16.51 37.14 -2.88
CA MET A 1060 -17.34 36.99 -4.07
C MET A 1060 -17.07 38.06 -5.14
N PRO A 1061 -17.43 37.81 -6.42
CA PRO A 1061 -17.48 38.85 -7.44
C PRO A 1061 -18.33 40.05 -6.96
N LYS A 1062 -17.80 41.26 -7.12
CA LYS A 1062 -18.35 42.50 -6.54
C LYS A 1062 -19.85 42.69 -6.81
N GLU A 1063 -20.31 42.37 -8.02
CA GLU A 1063 -21.72 42.51 -8.41
C GLU A 1063 -22.64 41.54 -7.66
N ALA A 1064 -22.22 40.28 -7.48
CA ALA A 1064 -22.98 39.30 -6.72
C ALA A 1064 -23.05 39.67 -5.23
N ALA A 1065 -21.93 40.09 -4.65
CA ALA A 1065 -21.87 40.52 -3.26
C ALA A 1065 -22.76 41.76 -2.98
N VAL A 1066 -22.75 42.73 -3.90
CA VAL A 1066 -23.59 43.95 -3.79
C VAL A 1066 -25.07 43.63 -3.93
N ASN A 1067 -25.46 42.70 -4.82
CA ASN A 1067 -26.86 42.32 -4.99
C ASN A 1067 -27.40 41.61 -3.74
N ILE A 1068 -26.65 40.64 -3.19
CA ILE A 1068 -27.01 39.96 -1.94
C ILE A 1068 -27.08 40.97 -0.78
N ALA A 1069 -26.11 41.88 -0.67
CA ALA A 1069 -26.14 42.92 0.36
C ALA A 1069 -27.36 43.84 0.21
N ARG A 1070 -27.78 44.20 -1.02
CA ARG A 1070 -28.99 45.02 -1.25
C ARG A 1070 -30.26 44.31 -0.82
N GLU A 1071 -30.39 43.03 -1.14
CA GLU A 1071 -31.52 42.22 -0.68
C GLU A 1071 -31.57 42.12 0.84
N LEU A 1072 -30.42 42.04 1.52
CA LEU A 1072 -30.34 42.04 2.98
C LEU A 1072 -30.78 43.38 3.61
N VAL A 1073 -30.67 44.52 2.90
CA VAL A 1073 -31.14 45.83 3.38
C VAL A 1073 -32.65 45.86 3.60
N ASP A 1074 -33.40 45.11 2.79
CA ASP A 1074 -34.87 45.06 2.81
C ASP A 1074 -35.43 44.36 4.07
N TYR A 1075 -34.55 43.91 4.97
CA TYR A 1075 -34.89 43.33 6.28
C TYR A 1075 -34.49 44.26 7.46
N PRO A 1076 -35.12 45.44 7.58
CA PRO A 1076 -34.83 46.40 8.64
C PRO A 1076 -35.22 45.85 10.02
N GLY A 1077 -34.27 45.87 10.97
CA GLY A 1077 -34.45 45.36 12.33
C GLY A 1077 -33.64 44.10 12.64
N THR A 1078 -33.06 43.46 11.62
CA THR A 1078 -32.11 42.35 11.79
C THR A 1078 -30.66 42.86 11.84
N MET A 1079 -29.77 42.12 12.50
CA MET A 1079 -28.34 42.48 12.49
C MET A 1079 -27.74 42.32 11.08
N ALA A 1080 -28.21 41.36 10.29
CA ALA A 1080 -27.82 41.19 8.89
C ALA A 1080 -28.18 42.42 8.03
N GLY A 1081 -29.40 42.96 8.16
CA GLY A 1081 -29.82 44.15 7.41
C GLY A 1081 -29.18 45.46 7.90
N ALA A 1082 -28.82 45.55 9.17
CA ALA A 1082 -28.00 46.66 9.69
C ALA A 1082 -26.55 46.59 9.19
N ARG A 1083 -25.95 45.39 9.18
CA ARG A 1083 -24.60 45.14 8.67
C ARG A 1083 -24.53 45.33 7.16
N ALA A 1084 -25.57 44.93 6.42
CA ALA A 1084 -25.69 45.12 4.97
C ALA A 1084 -25.72 46.59 4.58
N ARG A 1085 -26.53 47.40 5.28
CA ARG A 1085 -26.54 48.85 5.11
C ARG A 1085 -25.17 49.47 5.38
N ALA A 1086 -24.57 49.12 6.51
CA ALA A 1086 -23.23 49.61 6.87
C ALA A 1086 -22.16 49.21 5.84
N TRP A 1087 -22.20 47.97 5.34
CA TRP A 1087 -21.27 47.46 4.34
C TRP A 1087 -21.46 48.14 2.97
N LEU A 1088 -22.70 48.36 2.53
CA LEU A 1088 -23.01 49.09 1.29
C LEU A 1088 -22.64 50.58 1.39
N GLU A 1089 -22.88 51.22 2.53
CA GLU A 1089 -22.43 52.59 2.79
C GLU A 1089 -20.90 52.69 2.72
N GLY A 1090 -20.19 51.73 3.32
CA GLY A 1090 -18.73 51.69 3.28
C GLY A 1090 -18.14 51.46 1.88
N GLN A 1091 -18.87 50.80 0.95
CA GLN A 1091 -18.44 50.70 -0.46
C GLN A 1091 -18.39 52.07 -1.17
N THR A 1092 -19.12 53.07 -0.69
CA THR A 1092 -19.09 54.45 -1.22
C THR A 1092 -18.02 55.34 -0.56
N LEU A 1093 -17.36 54.84 0.48
CA LEU A 1093 -16.44 55.61 1.32
C LEU A 1093 -15.18 56.09 0.56
N PHE A 1094 -14.70 55.33 -0.41
CA PHE A 1094 -13.54 55.68 -1.24
C PHE A 1094 -13.85 56.70 -2.34
N ALA A 1095 -15.10 57.18 -2.44
CA ALA A 1095 -15.54 58.11 -3.48
C ALA A 1095 -15.81 59.54 -2.96
N ARG A 1096 -15.63 59.81 -1.66
CA ARG A 1096 -15.92 61.12 -1.04
C ARG A 1096 -14.89 61.47 0.05
N PRO A 1097 -14.64 62.76 0.31
CA PRO A 1097 -13.80 63.17 1.42
C PRO A 1097 -14.36 62.73 2.77
N LEU A 1098 -13.50 62.26 3.68
CA LEU A 1098 -13.84 62.03 5.07
C LEU A 1098 -14.18 63.37 5.76
N ASP A 1099 -15.28 63.36 6.51
CA ASP A 1099 -15.76 64.52 7.25
C ASP A 1099 -16.22 64.08 8.64
N PHE A 1100 -15.27 64.08 9.59
CA PHE A 1100 -15.53 63.72 10.98
C PHE A 1100 -14.58 64.44 11.93
N SER A 1101 -15.10 64.74 13.13
CA SER A 1101 -14.37 65.39 14.21
C SER A 1101 -14.55 64.62 15.52
N PHE A 1102 -13.50 64.54 16.33
CA PHE A 1102 -13.52 63.87 17.63
C PHE A 1102 -12.55 64.53 18.62
N THR A 1103 -12.74 64.26 19.90
CA THR A 1103 -11.75 64.59 20.94
C THR A 1103 -10.89 63.37 21.19
N ALA A 1104 -9.58 63.51 20.98
CA ALA A 1104 -8.60 62.45 21.24
C ALA A 1104 -8.52 62.13 22.74
N VAL A 1105 -8.00 60.95 23.07
CA VAL A 1105 -7.87 60.48 24.46
C VAL A 1105 -6.96 61.37 25.32
N ASP A 1106 -6.10 62.17 24.69
CA ASP A 1106 -5.23 63.17 25.32
C ASP A 1106 -5.88 64.57 25.43
N GLY A 1107 -7.14 64.72 25.01
CA GLY A 1107 -7.90 65.96 25.07
C GLY A 1107 -7.82 66.86 23.83
N ARG A 1108 -7.00 66.54 22.81
CA ARG A 1108 -6.94 67.33 21.58
C ARG A 1108 -8.22 67.20 20.76
N ALA A 1109 -8.81 68.33 20.35
CA ALA A 1109 -9.86 68.32 19.33
C ALA A 1109 -9.24 68.06 17.95
N VAL A 1110 -9.76 67.07 17.24
CA VAL A 1110 -9.32 66.66 15.91
C VAL A 1110 -10.50 66.79 14.96
N ASP A 1111 -10.33 67.55 13.88
CA ASP A 1111 -11.29 67.65 12.79
C ASP A 1111 -10.56 67.29 11.49
N VAL A 1112 -10.91 66.14 10.91
CA VAL A 1112 -10.24 65.61 9.71
C VAL A 1112 -10.53 66.47 8.49
N SER A 1113 -11.67 67.16 8.45
CA SER A 1113 -12.00 68.08 7.35
C SER A 1113 -11.05 69.29 7.31
N GLN A 1114 -10.55 69.72 8.47
CA GLN A 1114 -9.57 70.81 8.60
C GLN A 1114 -8.13 70.37 8.30
N MET A 1115 -7.90 69.05 8.15
CA MET A 1115 -6.59 68.49 7.80
C MET A 1115 -6.39 68.30 6.29
N ARG A 1116 -7.36 68.71 5.46
CA ARG A 1116 -7.23 68.73 3.99
C ARG A 1116 -6.00 69.55 3.57
N GLY A 1117 -5.31 69.07 2.54
CA GLY A 1117 -4.00 69.55 2.12
C GLY A 1117 -2.83 68.72 2.67
N ALA A 1118 -3.05 67.90 3.70
CA ALA A 1118 -2.09 66.90 4.18
C ALA A 1118 -2.54 65.47 3.81
N VAL A 1119 -1.58 64.57 3.67
CA VAL A 1119 -1.84 63.13 3.60
C VAL A 1119 -2.04 62.59 5.01
N ILE A 1120 -3.11 61.83 5.26
CA ILE A 1120 -3.47 61.35 6.61
C ILE A 1120 -3.44 59.83 6.64
N LEU A 1121 -2.69 59.25 7.57
CA LEU A 1121 -2.70 57.82 7.87
C LEU A 1121 -3.57 57.56 9.09
N ILE A 1122 -4.71 56.88 8.90
CA ILE A 1122 -5.54 56.39 9.99
C ILE A 1122 -5.12 54.96 10.33
N VAL A 1123 -4.67 54.75 11.58
CA VAL A 1123 -4.17 53.47 12.07
C VAL A 1123 -5.17 52.84 13.02
N PHE A 1124 -5.63 51.65 12.70
CA PHE A 1124 -6.52 50.84 13.53
C PHE A 1124 -5.69 49.83 14.33
N ALA A 1125 -5.73 49.86 15.67
CA ALA A 1125 -4.87 49.03 16.50
C ALA A 1125 -5.57 48.50 17.76
N ASN A 1126 -5.30 47.24 18.12
CA ASN A 1126 -5.79 46.62 19.37
C ASN A 1126 -4.71 46.73 20.45
N THR A 1127 -5.10 47.04 21.69
CA THR A 1127 -4.15 47.18 22.80
C THR A 1127 -3.51 45.86 23.26
N TRP A 1128 -4.06 44.71 22.86
CA TRP A 1128 -3.61 43.37 23.28
C TRP A 1128 -3.01 42.51 22.16
N ALA A 1129 -3.03 42.97 20.91
CA ALA A 1129 -2.53 42.18 19.78
C ALA A 1129 -1.04 42.45 19.53
N ARG A 1130 -0.21 41.40 19.57
CA ARG A 1130 1.26 41.54 19.52
C ARG A 1130 1.75 42.18 18.22
N ASN A 1131 1.17 41.79 17.08
CA ASN A 1131 1.46 42.39 15.77
C ASN A 1131 1.18 43.91 15.71
N CYS A 1132 0.21 44.42 16.49
CA CYS A 1132 -0.05 45.86 16.58
C CYS A 1132 1.05 46.59 17.36
N ILE A 1133 1.54 45.98 18.44
CA ILE A 1133 2.62 46.53 19.27
C ILE A 1133 3.93 46.58 18.47
N ASP A 1134 4.22 45.51 17.73
CA ASP A 1134 5.44 45.39 16.91
C ASP A 1134 5.47 46.41 15.74
N ALA A 1135 4.31 46.90 15.29
CA ALA A 1135 4.22 47.90 14.21
C ALA A 1135 4.47 49.35 14.66
N ILE A 1136 4.42 49.63 15.97
CA ILE A 1136 4.53 50.99 16.53
C ILE A 1136 5.85 51.70 16.17
N PRO A 1137 7.03 51.08 16.26
CA PRO A 1137 8.29 51.73 15.92
C PRO A 1137 8.31 52.25 14.47
N SER A 1138 7.80 51.46 13.53
CA SER A 1138 7.72 51.84 12.11
C SER A 1138 6.80 53.04 11.89
N LEU A 1139 5.63 53.07 12.57
CA LEU A 1139 4.70 54.21 12.47
C LEU A 1139 5.29 55.51 13.04
N ARG A 1140 6.05 55.42 14.13
CA ARG A 1140 6.80 56.55 14.68
C ARG A 1140 7.89 57.02 13.72
N GLY A 1141 8.55 56.09 13.03
CA GLY A 1141 9.50 56.39 11.96
C GLY A 1141 8.86 57.19 10.82
N LEU A 1142 7.67 56.78 10.36
CA LEU A 1142 6.94 57.48 9.30
C LEU A 1142 6.50 58.89 9.72
N GLU A 1143 5.95 59.05 10.93
CA GLU A 1143 5.57 60.38 11.43
C GLU A 1143 6.80 61.29 11.57
N ALA A 1144 7.93 60.78 12.08
CA ALA A 1144 9.16 61.56 12.20
C ALA A 1144 9.74 61.95 10.83
N ALA A 1145 9.68 61.05 9.84
CA ALA A 1145 10.25 61.28 8.51
C ALA A 1145 9.42 62.26 7.66
N TYR A 1146 8.09 62.27 7.81
CA TYR A 1146 7.19 63.00 6.90
C TYR A 1146 6.30 64.04 7.59
N GLY A 1147 6.23 64.03 8.93
CA GLY A 1147 5.31 64.86 9.73
C GLY A 1147 5.86 66.23 10.15
N GLU A 1148 7.14 66.54 9.94
CA GLU A 1148 7.70 67.85 10.30
C GLU A 1148 7.43 68.93 9.24
N PRO A 1149 7.06 70.16 9.64
CA PRO A 1149 6.87 71.26 8.71
C PRO A 1149 8.22 71.74 8.16
N GLY A 1150 8.30 71.93 6.83
CA GLY A 1150 9.41 72.69 6.24
C GLY A 1150 9.40 74.15 6.75
N PRO A 1151 10.53 74.89 6.64
CA PRO A 1151 10.72 76.20 7.31
C PRO A 1151 9.66 77.28 7.06
N LYS A 1152 8.76 77.10 6.07
CA LYS A 1152 7.64 78.01 5.76
C LYS A 1152 6.36 77.29 5.24
N ALA A 1153 6.05 76.06 5.66
CA ALA A 1153 4.82 75.38 5.23
C ALA A 1153 4.17 74.52 6.35
N PRO A 1154 2.83 74.36 6.36
CA PRO A 1154 2.17 73.43 7.28
C PRO A 1154 2.61 71.98 6.98
N PRO A 1155 2.64 71.08 7.98
CA PRO A 1155 3.21 69.76 7.75
C PRO A 1155 2.34 68.92 6.82
N VAL A 1156 2.97 68.21 5.89
CA VAL A 1156 2.33 67.56 4.74
C VAL A 1156 1.79 66.15 5.01
N PHE A 1157 2.16 65.55 6.15
CA PHE A 1157 1.68 64.23 6.59
C PHE A 1157 1.17 64.27 8.04
N ARG A 1158 0.13 63.48 8.36
CA ARG A 1158 -0.41 63.29 9.71
C ARG A 1158 -0.76 61.83 9.96
N VAL A 1159 -0.63 61.39 11.20
CA VAL A 1159 -1.16 60.11 11.67
C VAL A 1159 -2.33 60.37 12.60
N ILE A 1160 -3.35 59.52 12.55
CA ILE A 1160 -4.46 59.46 13.50
C ILE A 1160 -4.60 58.01 13.92
N GLY A 1161 -4.64 57.73 15.22
CA GLY A 1161 -4.87 56.37 15.71
C GLY A 1161 -6.32 56.16 16.15
N VAL A 1162 -6.87 54.99 15.81
CA VAL A 1162 -8.12 54.45 16.33
C VAL A 1162 -7.76 53.22 17.16
N THR A 1163 -7.84 53.37 18.48
CA THR A 1163 -7.46 52.36 19.45
C THR A 1163 -8.69 51.59 19.93
N PHE A 1164 -8.64 50.26 19.78
CA PHE A 1164 -9.61 49.35 20.37
C PHE A 1164 -9.12 48.91 21.75
N ALA A 1165 -9.84 49.32 22.78
CA ALA A 1165 -9.51 49.03 24.17
C ALA A 1165 -10.77 48.63 24.95
N ARG A 1166 -10.56 48.01 26.11
CA ARG A 1166 -11.66 47.58 26.99
C ARG A 1166 -12.47 48.77 27.51
N ASP A 1167 -11.86 49.94 27.66
CA ASP A 1167 -12.45 51.22 28.09
C ASP A 1167 -11.51 52.38 27.71
N ASP A 1168 -11.97 53.63 27.89
CA ASP A 1168 -11.23 54.84 27.51
C ASP A 1168 -9.95 55.02 28.34
N ASP A 1169 -9.92 54.53 29.58
CA ASP A 1169 -8.74 54.60 30.44
C ASP A 1169 -7.65 53.64 29.95
N ALA A 1170 -8.03 52.45 29.47
CA ALA A 1170 -7.12 51.52 28.83
C ALA A 1170 -6.56 52.07 27.50
N ALA A 1171 -7.36 52.80 26.71
CA ALA A 1171 -6.88 53.50 25.51
C ALA A 1171 -5.89 54.62 25.85
N LYS A 1172 -6.19 55.43 26.89
CA LYS A 1172 -5.28 56.46 27.41
C LYS A 1172 -3.96 55.87 27.89
N ALA A 1173 -4.01 54.80 28.69
CA ALA A 1173 -2.84 54.12 29.21
C ALA A 1173 -1.98 53.52 28.09
N PHE A 1174 -2.61 52.89 27.09
CA PHE A 1174 -1.91 52.39 25.91
C PHE A 1174 -1.20 53.51 25.14
N ALA A 1175 -1.87 54.65 24.96
CA ALA A 1175 -1.28 55.80 24.27
C ALA A 1175 -0.10 56.42 25.04
N ALA A 1176 -0.23 56.56 26.36
CA ALA A 1176 0.81 57.10 27.23
C ALA A 1176 2.04 56.18 27.30
N SER A 1177 1.83 54.86 27.44
CA SER A 1177 2.91 53.87 27.57
C SER A 1177 3.78 53.72 26.32
N HIS A 1178 3.23 53.99 25.13
CA HIS A 1178 3.95 53.85 23.86
C HIS A 1178 4.40 55.21 23.27
N GLY A 1179 4.06 56.32 23.94
CA GLY A 1179 4.56 57.66 23.62
C GLY A 1179 4.14 58.18 22.25
N PHE A 1180 2.89 57.92 21.82
CA PHE A 1180 2.37 58.42 20.55
C PHE A 1180 2.32 59.96 20.56
N ARG A 1181 2.84 60.59 19.49
CA ARG A 1181 2.74 62.06 19.31
C ARG A 1181 1.48 62.46 18.54
N TRP A 1182 0.91 61.53 17.78
CA TRP A 1182 -0.36 61.71 17.08
C TRP A 1182 -1.59 61.47 17.98
N PRO A 1183 -2.73 62.10 17.65
CA PRO A 1183 -3.96 61.89 18.41
C PRO A 1183 -4.45 60.45 18.30
N GLN A 1184 -4.88 59.91 19.43
CA GLN A 1184 -5.48 58.58 19.54
C GLN A 1184 -6.95 58.72 19.90
N TYR A 1185 -7.80 57.96 19.24
CA TYR A 1185 -9.23 57.93 19.47
C TYR A 1185 -9.66 56.58 20.03
N SER A 1186 -10.47 56.60 21.09
CA SER A 1186 -11.13 55.39 21.60
C SER A 1186 -12.36 55.12 20.74
N GLU A 1187 -12.42 53.94 20.11
CA GLU A 1187 -13.49 53.59 19.18
C GLU A 1187 -14.91 53.78 19.75
N LYS A 1188 -15.07 53.66 21.08
CA LYS A 1188 -16.37 53.67 21.76
C LYS A 1188 -17.20 54.95 21.60
N GLY A 1189 -16.62 56.06 21.13
CA GLY A 1189 -17.32 57.34 21.03
C GLY A 1189 -17.96 57.68 19.67
N MET A 1190 -17.74 56.88 18.60
CA MET A 1190 -18.22 57.20 17.25
C MET A 1190 -18.75 55.97 16.51
N PRO A 1191 -20.08 55.76 16.48
CA PRO A 1191 -20.71 54.63 15.79
C PRO A 1191 -20.39 54.55 14.27
N LYS A 1192 -20.05 55.67 13.62
CA LYS A 1192 -19.70 55.71 12.19
C LYS A 1192 -18.36 55.05 11.85
N ILE A 1193 -17.42 54.97 12.79
CA ILE A 1193 -16.12 54.30 12.55
C ILE A 1193 -16.30 52.78 12.49
N HIS A 1194 -17.31 52.22 13.18
CA HIS A 1194 -17.62 50.79 13.13
C HIS A 1194 -18.22 50.32 11.80
N SER A 1195 -19.00 51.15 11.08
CA SER A 1195 -19.50 50.79 9.75
C SER A 1195 -18.38 50.77 8.71
N TRP A 1196 -17.40 51.67 8.88
CA TRP A 1196 -16.19 51.82 8.08
C TRP A 1196 -15.21 50.63 8.20
N MET A 1197 -15.15 49.98 9.37
CA MET A 1197 -14.28 48.82 9.63
C MET A 1197 -14.57 47.59 8.77
N GLY A 1198 -15.77 47.47 8.17
CA GLY A 1198 -16.13 46.33 7.31
C GLY A 1198 -15.24 46.14 6.07
N HIS A 1199 -14.32 47.08 5.82
CA HIS A 1199 -13.37 47.06 4.70
C HIS A 1199 -11.90 46.90 5.13
N LEU A 1200 -11.62 46.63 6.40
CA LEU A 1200 -10.26 46.34 6.87
C LEU A 1200 -10.02 44.81 6.87
N PRO A 1201 -8.98 44.32 6.19
CA PRO A 1201 -8.72 42.88 6.12
C PRO A 1201 -8.13 42.29 7.42
N ALA A 1202 -7.43 43.09 8.22
CA ALA A 1202 -6.81 42.68 9.50
C ALA A 1202 -6.50 43.90 10.39
N VAL A 1203 -6.05 43.64 11.63
CA VAL A 1203 -5.53 44.64 12.58
C VAL A 1203 -4.08 44.26 12.94
N PRO A 1204 -3.07 45.17 12.86
CA PRO A 1204 -3.21 46.59 12.58
C PRO A 1204 -3.67 46.84 11.15
N GLY A 1205 -4.64 47.74 11.01
CA GLY A 1205 -5.22 48.14 9.72
C GLY A 1205 -4.84 49.57 9.41
N TYR A 1206 -4.63 49.89 8.13
CA TYR A 1206 -4.19 51.21 7.68
C TYR A 1206 -5.12 51.77 6.62
N TRP A 1207 -5.58 53.00 6.83
CA TRP A 1207 -6.22 53.81 5.79
C TRP A 1207 -5.37 55.01 5.47
N LEU A 1208 -5.00 55.12 4.20
CA LEU A 1208 -4.28 56.27 3.69
C LEU A 1208 -5.26 57.21 3.00
N VAL A 1209 -5.29 58.46 3.44
CA VAL A 1209 -6.20 59.52 2.97
C VAL A 1209 -5.38 60.56 2.23
N ASP A 1210 -5.80 60.89 1.01
CA ASP A 1210 -5.12 61.86 0.16
C ASP A 1210 -5.31 63.31 0.65
N LYS A 1211 -4.65 64.26 -0.04
CA LYS A 1211 -4.72 65.69 0.28
C LYS A 1211 -6.11 66.31 0.06
N HIS A 1212 -7.01 65.63 -0.66
CA HIS A 1212 -8.41 66.04 -0.82
C HIS A 1212 -9.31 65.50 0.31
N GLY A 1213 -8.76 64.67 1.20
CA GLY A 1213 -9.48 64.02 2.28
C GLY A 1213 -10.13 62.70 1.88
N ILE A 1214 -9.84 62.15 0.69
CA ILE A 1214 -10.46 60.92 0.17
C ILE A 1214 -9.61 59.70 0.54
N PRO A 1215 -10.18 58.64 1.16
CA PRO A 1215 -9.45 57.40 1.44
C PRO A 1215 -9.01 56.69 0.16
N ARG A 1216 -7.85 56.03 0.20
CA ARG A 1216 -7.34 55.16 -0.87
C ARG A 1216 -7.37 53.70 -0.42
N LYS A 1217 -7.74 52.82 -1.35
CA LYS A 1217 -7.74 51.38 -1.12
C LYS A 1217 -6.31 50.85 -1.27
N LEU A 1218 -5.77 50.26 -0.21
CA LEU A 1218 -4.44 49.64 -0.23
C LEU A 1218 -4.55 48.13 -0.55
N PRO A 1219 -3.71 47.60 -1.47
CA PRO A 1219 -3.49 46.16 -1.59
C PRO A 1219 -2.97 45.54 -0.28
N LEU A 1220 -3.25 44.25 -0.06
CA LEU A 1220 -2.88 43.52 1.16
C LEU A 1220 -1.35 43.43 1.40
N ASP A 1221 -0.56 43.56 0.33
CA ASP A 1221 0.91 43.48 0.30
C ASP A 1221 1.61 44.83 0.07
N ALA A 1222 0.86 45.94 0.10
CA ALA A 1222 1.39 47.25 -0.23
C ALA A 1222 2.45 47.75 0.77
N ASN A 1223 3.57 48.29 0.26
CA ASN A 1223 4.55 48.98 1.09
C ASN A 1223 4.03 50.38 1.46
N LEU A 1224 3.64 50.52 2.73
CA LEU A 1224 2.99 51.73 3.26
C LEU A 1224 3.83 53.01 3.07
N GLU A 1225 5.16 52.93 3.18
CA GLU A 1225 6.02 54.10 3.00
C GLU A 1225 6.02 54.61 1.55
N THR A 1226 6.02 53.68 0.59
CA THR A 1226 5.97 54.00 -0.84
C THR A 1226 4.67 54.73 -1.18
N GLU A 1227 3.53 54.25 -0.69
CA GLU A 1227 2.23 54.88 -0.96
C GLU A 1227 2.10 56.26 -0.30
N ILE A 1228 2.67 56.44 0.89
CA ILE A 1228 2.76 57.76 1.53
C ILE A 1228 3.57 58.72 0.64
N LYS A 1229 4.73 58.29 0.12
CA LYS A 1229 5.55 59.13 -0.79
C LYS A 1229 4.79 59.50 -2.06
N ASN A 1230 4.06 58.56 -2.65
CA ASN A 1230 3.25 58.80 -3.84
C ASN A 1230 2.23 59.91 -3.60
N LEU A 1231 1.42 59.80 -2.55
CA LEU A 1231 0.40 60.81 -2.23
C LEU A 1231 1.02 62.15 -1.82
N LEU A 1232 2.20 62.14 -1.18
CA LEU A 1232 2.92 63.37 -0.86
C LEU A 1232 3.44 64.09 -2.12
N ALA A 1233 3.80 63.35 -3.17
CA ALA A 1233 4.26 63.89 -4.45
C ALA A 1233 3.12 64.41 -5.35
N GLU A 1234 1.86 64.01 -5.11
CA GLU A 1234 0.71 64.46 -5.90
C GLU A 1234 0.48 65.99 -5.76
N PRO A 1235 0.41 66.76 -6.86
CA PRO A 1235 0.14 68.20 -6.81
C PRO A 1235 -1.32 68.50 -6.45
N LEU A 1236 -1.55 69.50 -5.59
CA LEU A 1236 -2.88 70.06 -5.31
C LEU A 1236 -3.34 70.93 -6.51
N SER A 1237 -3.75 70.31 -7.63
CA SER A 1237 -4.27 71.06 -8.78
C SER A 1237 -5.75 71.39 -8.60
N ALA A 1238 -6.10 72.67 -8.77
CA ALA A 1238 -7.46 73.17 -8.74
C ALA A 1238 -8.23 72.81 -10.02
N SER A 1239 -8.98 71.70 -10.00
CA SER A 1239 -10.30 71.56 -10.67
C SER A 1239 -10.76 70.10 -10.62
N ALA A 1240 -11.72 69.81 -9.74
CA ALA A 1240 -12.86 68.93 -10.03
C ALA A 1240 -13.85 69.08 -8.87
N SER A 1241 -14.92 69.82 -9.14
CA SER A 1241 -16.17 69.77 -8.38
C SER A 1241 -17.26 69.48 -9.41
N PRO A 1242 -18.39 68.94 -8.95
CA PRO A 1242 -18.78 67.53 -8.92
C PRO A 1242 -19.06 66.89 -10.29
#